data_AF-A0A1M2V9B9-F1
#
_entry.id   AF-A0A1M2V9B9-F1
#
_cell.length_a   1.000
_cell.length_b   1.000
_cell.length_c   1.000
_cell.angle_alpha   90.00
_cell.angle_beta   90.00
_cell.angle_gamma   90.00
#
_symmetry.space_group_name_H-M   'P 1'
#
loop_
_entity.id
_entity.type
_entity.pdbx_description
1 polymer ?
#
loop_
_entity_poly.entity_id
_entity_poly.type
_entity_poly.pdbx_seq_one_letter_code
_entity_poly.pdbx_strand_id
1 'polypeptide(L)'
;MASPAPVLNDDILLEVMAFTTDIPEGNWPSFHPFTLLARWTSSLEELHTYYWYTHPRIPPPTDIVYPKMRVLTLGHTTPPFMLPFIRAYPNLARLSVVTSHQVKSDRWPPHLNRQHNTNTQHSAGLMWPYLSAFEGALMYGLCLACPVDRVALHTRRMPHASYVYMLPSILADVRPRRLELHTWPVHARTDSLGNPLPAAFQAVERLEELLITTELGADHADLDMVHALDDFWRGLEYSRLRNLTLRILIGRRANEAQNGPLSRAEQSVRDLDMEDHLRRLVVTVPTLRTAVVTVQAADGRTTREATLTDGCTEYKEEPKPPYVCAWFATIERVCKPGRGSSENMSGLSWFWNKHGIKEELDGIPASYETWVAGTGQQLDEAQQTLLDAVEGATSMKIVRINLLARNDNLVSSSVRPILRSRLTLRQVVKVEYESGRRDIVRSPLRYEEDGTPRANCLERFWREDGLLRWPGIQGTLSVPKVRCTINRPGPGTYPYSVIEMLPGTIVLNAFGCMPYTAKERAICTHAEFAVKLDVPQHIGSLRCLADSAPEVIPQQTIDAYNAASRPEHRRCVLSHDDLNPMNVLVDEAGGGAIPAGEKWPEEMVSPEGFSLTSPEDEASLLEFYAYAVKSLNEEYWEALVEGALLRSAVEWLGSLHGDESDCAALERWAVDRAFPAA
;
A
#
# COMPACT_ATOMS: atom_id res chain seq x y z
N MET A 1 -46.97 -21.28 22.53
CA MET A 1 -46.19 -21.66 21.34
C MET A 1 -45.11 -20.62 21.17
N ALA A 2 -43.89 -20.93 21.61
CA ALA A 2 -42.74 -20.05 21.47
C ALA A 2 -42.24 -20.12 20.02
N SER A 3 -42.07 -18.96 19.38
CA SER A 3 -41.53 -18.85 18.04
C SER A 3 -40.09 -19.38 18.03
N PRO A 4 -39.67 -20.21 17.06
CA PRO A 4 -38.29 -20.68 17.00
C PRO A 4 -37.37 -19.50 16.70
N ALA A 5 -36.29 -19.40 17.47
CA ALA A 5 -35.22 -18.44 17.20
C ALA A 5 -34.63 -18.71 15.79
N PRO A 6 -34.26 -17.66 15.04
CA PRO A 6 -33.71 -17.84 13.71
C PRO A 6 -32.40 -18.64 13.78
N VAL A 7 -32.34 -19.71 13.00
CA VAL A 7 -31.11 -20.47 12.74
C VAL A 7 -30.19 -19.57 11.93
N LEU A 8 -29.18 -18.99 12.58
CA LEU A 8 -28.07 -18.33 11.91
C LEU A 8 -27.20 -19.40 11.25
N ASN A 9 -26.87 -19.22 9.96
CA ASN A 9 -25.99 -20.11 9.19
C ASN A 9 -24.68 -20.38 9.94
N ASP A 10 -24.26 -21.66 9.92
CA ASP A 10 -23.19 -22.24 10.76
C ASP A 10 -21.75 -21.86 10.37
N ASP A 11 -21.53 -21.06 9.32
CA ASP A 11 -20.20 -20.60 8.91
C ASP A 11 -19.93 -19.18 9.44
N ILE A 12 -19.56 -19.08 10.73
CA ILE A 12 -19.23 -17.79 11.35
C ILE A 12 -17.73 -17.53 11.26
N LEU A 13 -17.33 -16.76 10.24
CA LEU A 13 -16.07 -16.04 10.22
C LEU A 13 -16.15 -14.87 11.22
N LEU A 14 -15.46 -15.00 12.36
CA LEU A 14 -15.49 -13.99 13.43
C LEU A 14 -14.15 -13.23 13.45
N GLU A 15 -14.13 -12.07 12.80
CA GLU A 15 -13.00 -11.13 12.85
C GLU A 15 -13.13 -10.26 14.11
N VAL A 16 -12.37 -10.58 15.15
CA VAL A 16 -12.35 -9.79 16.40
C VAL A 16 -11.27 -8.72 16.28
N MET A 17 -11.69 -7.50 15.94
CA MET A 17 -10.77 -6.35 15.81
C MET A 17 -10.54 -5.64 17.15
N ALA A 18 -9.28 -5.69 17.60
CA ALA A 18 -8.61 -4.82 18.58
C ALA A 18 -9.13 -4.78 20.03
N PHE A 19 -8.26 -5.20 20.97
CA PHE A 19 -8.34 -4.81 22.38
C PHE A 19 -7.32 -3.70 22.65
N THR A 20 -7.75 -2.69 23.38
CA THR A 20 -7.03 -1.43 23.54
C THR A 20 -6.00 -1.56 24.66
N THR A 21 -4.95 -0.74 24.61
CA THR A 21 -3.97 -0.58 25.70
C THR A 21 -4.57 0.00 26.99
N ASP A 22 -5.86 0.38 26.97
CA ASP A 22 -6.52 1.08 28.07
C ASP A 22 -7.17 0.12 29.08
N ILE A 23 -7.12 -1.19 28.83
CA ILE A 23 -7.59 -2.19 29.80
C ILE A 23 -6.53 -2.27 30.90
N PRO A 24 -6.86 -2.04 32.18
CA PRO A 24 -5.93 -2.25 33.28
C PRO A 24 -5.38 -3.68 33.25
N GLU A 25 -4.07 -3.87 33.45
CA GLU A 25 -3.39 -5.17 33.32
C GLU A 25 -4.09 -6.32 34.06
N GLY A 26 -4.62 -6.03 35.27
CA GLY A 26 -5.36 -7.02 36.07
C GLY A 26 -6.63 -7.57 35.42
N ASN A 27 -7.20 -6.84 34.45
CA ASN A 27 -8.42 -7.26 33.74
C ASN A 27 -8.13 -8.01 32.43
N TRP A 28 -6.89 -8.02 31.93
CA TRP A 28 -6.54 -8.65 30.65
C TRP A 28 -7.02 -10.10 30.50
N PRO A 29 -6.95 -10.97 31.53
CA PRO A 29 -7.44 -12.35 31.40
C PRO A 29 -8.94 -12.46 31.06
N SER A 30 -9.76 -11.53 31.54
CA SER A 30 -11.21 -11.50 31.29
C SER A 30 -11.54 -11.11 29.84
N PHE A 31 -10.64 -10.39 29.17
CA PHE A 31 -10.77 -9.97 27.78
C PHE A 31 -9.96 -10.86 26.82
N HIS A 32 -9.46 -12.00 27.30
CA HIS A 32 -8.82 -12.98 26.43
C HIS A 32 -9.86 -13.57 25.45
N PRO A 33 -9.53 -13.78 24.16
CA PRO A 33 -10.44 -14.38 23.18
C PRO A 33 -11.03 -15.72 23.63
N PHE A 34 -10.28 -16.48 24.44
CA PHE A 34 -10.78 -17.73 25.04
C PHE A 34 -12.02 -17.47 25.92
N THR A 35 -11.98 -16.43 26.74
CA THR A 35 -13.09 -16.10 27.63
C THR A 35 -14.25 -15.50 26.84
N LEU A 36 -13.95 -14.56 25.93
CA LEU A 36 -14.97 -13.84 25.16
C LEU A 36 -15.71 -14.73 24.16
N LEU A 37 -15.01 -15.73 23.61
CA LEU A 37 -15.57 -16.62 22.61
C LEU A 37 -16.14 -17.91 23.21
N ALA A 38 -16.24 -18.03 24.54
CA ALA A 38 -16.65 -19.27 25.21
C ALA A 38 -18.00 -19.85 24.71
N ARG A 39 -18.92 -18.97 24.29
CA ARG A 39 -20.23 -19.38 23.75
C ARG A 39 -20.17 -20.07 22.37
N TRP A 40 -19.04 -19.99 21.66
CA TRP A 40 -18.83 -20.62 20.36
C TRP A 40 -17.84 -21.78 20.41
N THR A 41 -17.59 -22.35 21.60
CA THR A 41 -16.69 -23.49 21.78
C THR A 41 -16.97 -24.64 20.81
N SER A 42 -18.24 -24.97 20.57
CA SER A 42 -18.62 -26.09 19.70
C SER A 42 -18.59 -25.79 18.19
N SER A 43 -18.51 -24.52 17.78
CA SER A 43 -18.65 -24.10 16.38
C SER A 43 -17.50 -23.28 15.81
N LEU A 44 -16.62 -22.70 16.63
CA LEU A 44 -15.53 -21.87 16.14
C LEU A 44 -14.49 -22.70 15.37
N GLU A 45 -14.30 -22.38 14.09
CA GLU A 45 -13.32 -23.05 13.21
C GLU A 45 -12.11 -22.15 12.89
N GLU A 46 -12.31 -20.84 12.79
CA GLU A 46 -11.26 -19.88 12.44
C GLU A 46 -11.33 -18.65 13.35
N LEU A 47 -10.17 -18.11 13.71
CA LEU A 47 -10.03 -16.91 14.53
C LEU A 47 -8.88 -16.06 14.01
N HIS A 48 -9.22 -14.83 13.65
CA HIS A 48 -8.26 -13.81 13.26
C HIS A 48 -8.33 -12.68 14.27
N THR A 49 -7.21 -12.42 14.92
CA THR A 49 -7.06 -11.34 15.90
C THR A 49 -5.97 -10.40 15.43
N TYR A 50 -6.18 -9.10 15.62
CA TYR A 50 -5.19 -8.06 15.35
C TYR A 50 -5.05 -7.16 16.57
N TYR A 51 -3.81 -6.75 16.88
CA TYR A 51 -3.47 -5.92 18.04
C TYR A 51 -3.94 -6.52 19.36
N TRP A 52 -3.79 -7.83 19.48
CA TRP A 52 -4.17 -8.52 20.69
C TRP A 52 -2.96 -8.81 21.55
N TYR A 53 -2.97 -8.31 22.79
CA TYR A 53 -1.89 -8.48 23.74
C TYR A 53 -2.25 -9.55 24.76
N THR A 54 -1.41 -10.57 24.88
CA THR A 54 -1.50 -11.54 25.99
C THR A 54 -0.71 -11.01 27.18
N HIS A 55 -1.25 -11.19 28.39
CA HIS A 55 -0.55 -10.78 29.60
C HIS A 55 0.72 -11.62 29.76
N PRO A 56 1.91 -11.00 29.94
CA PRO A 56 3.19 -11.72 29.94
C PRO A 56 3.42 -12.59 31.17
N ARG A 57 2.46 -12.70 32.09
CA ARG A 57 2.61 -13.50 33.33
C ARG A 57 1.35 -14.25 33.75
N ILE A 58 0.20 -13.92 33.18
CA ILE A 58 -1.09 -14.47 33.63
C ILE A 58 -1.67 -15.19 32.43
N PRO A 59 -1.57 -16.54 32.37
CA PRO A 59 -2.16 -17.29 31.28
C PRO A 59 -3.68 -17.16 31.34
N PRO A 60 -4.37 -17.26 30.20
CA PRO A 60 -5.83 -17.33 30.19
C PRO A 60 -6.37 -18.57 30.91
N PRO A 61 -7.67 -18.58 31.22
CA PRO A 61 -8.36 -19.79 31.65
C PRO A 61 -8.11 -20.96 30.68
N THR A 62 -7.80 -22.14 31.21
CA THR A 62 -7.45 -23.32 30.40
C THR A 62 -8.55 -24.38 30.35
N ASP A 63 -9.73 -24.08 30.88
CA ASP A 63 -10.91 -24.95 30.96
C ASP A 63 -11.80 -24.88 29.70
N ILE A 64 -11.54 -23.91 28.81
CA ILE A 64 -12.29 -23.70 27.58
C ILE A 64 -11.59 -24.39 26.40
N VAL A 65 -12.30 -25.26 25.69
CA VAL A 65 -11.79 -26.01 24.53
C VAL A 65 -12.67 -25.75 23.31
N TYR A 66 -12.04 -25.50 22.17
CA TYR A 66 -12.66 -25.28 20.86
C TYR A 66 -12.29 -26.44 19.93
N PRO A 67 -13.01 -27.57 19.99
CA PRO A 67 -12.64 -28.77 19.25
C PRO A 67 -12.66 -28.62 17.73
N LYS A 68 -13.42 -27.68 17.16
CA LYS A 68 -13.47 -27.47 15.72
C LYS A 68 -12.45 -26.48 15.17
N MET A 69 -11.71 -25.81 16.06
CA MET A 69 -10.77 -24.76 15.68
C MET A 69 -9.61 -25.30 14.82
N ARG A 70 -9.43 -24.77 13.61
CA ARG A 70 -8.40 -25.16 12.62
C ARG A 70 -7.42 -24.05 12.27
N VAL A 71 -7.85 -22.78 12.29
CA VAL A 71 -7.01 -21.66 11.82
C VAL A 71 -6.92 -20.56 12.86
N LEU A 72 -5.72 -20.22 13.31
CA LEU A 72 -5.46 -19.13 14.23
C LEU A 72 -4.50 -18.11 13.60
N THR A 73 -4.93 -16.86 13.50
CA THR A 73 -4.08 -15.73 13.09
C THR A 73 -3.97 -14.71 14.22
N LEU A 74 -2.74 -14.43 14.64
CA LEU A 74 -2.40 -13.45 15.66
C LEU A 74 -1.57 -12.33 15.03
N GLY A 75 -2.22 -11.26 14.61
CA GLY A 75 -1.61 -10.07 14.03
C GLY A 75 -1.24 -9.03 15.09
N HIS A 76 -0.05 -8.46 14.97
CA HIS A 76 0.47 -7.41 15.85
C HIS A 76 0.41 -7.75 17.36
N THR A 77 0.67 -9.01 17.73
CA THR A 77 0.56 -9.52 19.11
C THR A 77 1.90 -9.49 19.88
N THR A 78 1.86 -9.59 21.21
CA THR A 78 3.01 -10.01 22.03
C THR A 78 3.28 -11.50 21.82
N PRO A 79 4.54 -11.97 21.92
CA PRO A 79 4.83 -13.41 21.82
C PRO A 79 3.97 -14.23 22.81
N PRO A 80 3.04 -15.07 22.34
CA PRO A 80 2.14 -15.78 23.24
C PRO A 80 2.84 -16.91 24.00
N PHE A 81 2.30 -17.23 25.17
CA PHE A 81 2.55 -18.52 25.81
C PHE A 81 1.76 -19.61 25.10
N MET A 82 2.42 -20.68 24.66
CA MET A 82 1.80 -21.64 23.74
C MET A 82 0.88 -22.65 24.41
N LEU A 83 1.18 -23.08 25.65
CA LEU A 83 0.42 -24.13 26.33
C LEU A 83 -1.10 -23.83 26.42
N PRO A 84 -1.55 -22.61 26.74
CA PRO A 84 -2.97 -22.29 26.71
C PRO A 84 -3.62 -22.47 25.33
N PHE A 85 -2.94 -22.12 24.24
CA PHE A 85 -3.45 -22.31 22.88
C PHE A 85 -3.50 -23.78 22.49
N ILE A 86 -2.50 -24.57 22.90
CA ILE A 86 -2.48 -26.01 22.67
C ILE A 86 -3.67 -26.69 23.34
N ARG A 87 -4.03 -26.27 24.57
CA ARG A 87 -5.20 -26.78 25.29
C ARG A 87 -6.52 -26.33 24.67
N ALA A 88 -6.63 -25.04 24.35
CA ALA A 88 -7.86 -24.48 23.81
C ALA A 88 -8.13 -24.98 22.38
N TYR A 89 -7.10 -25.22 21.58
CA TYR A 89 -7.18 -25.54 20.16
C TYR A 89 -6.46 -26.86 19.86
N PRO A 90 -6.91 -28.01 20.39
CA PRO A 90 -6.21 -29.29 20.24
C PRO A 90 -6.09 -29.75 18.78
N ASN A 91 -6.92 -29.18 17.93
CA ASN A 91 -7.20 -29.56 16.56
C ASN A 91 -6.69 -28.53 15.53
N LEU A 92 -5.87 -27.57 15.99
CA LEU A 92 -5.32 -26.50 15.18
C LEU A 92 -4.48 -27.09 14.03
N ALA A 93 -4.72 -26.61 12.81
CA ALA A 93 -3.99 -27.02 11.61
C ALA A 93 -3.07 -25.90 11.12
N ARG A 94 -3.50 -24.64 11.22
CA ARG A 94 -2.76 -23.47 10.71
C ARG A 94 -2.57 -22.42 11.80
N LEU A 95 -1.34 -21.94 11.94
CA LEU A 95 -0.98 -20.90 12.89
C LEU A 95 -0.23 -19.78 12.17
N SER A 96 -0.75 -18.55 12.23
CA SER A 96 -0.06 -17.35 11.75
C SER A 96 0.18 -16.39 12.92
N VAL A 97 1.43 -15.96 13.12
CA VAL A 97 1.83 -15.06 14.21
C VAL A 97 2.70 -13.94 13.67
N VAL A 98 2.14 -12.74 13.63
CA VAL A 98 2.85 -11.51 13.31
C VAL A 98 2.97 -10.71 14.59
N THR A 99 4.17 -10.58 15.14
CA THR A 99 4.38 -9.77 16.34
C THR A 99 4.68 -8.32 15.97
N SER A 100 4.15 -7.36 16.72
CA SER A 100 4.56 -5.96 16.58
C SER A 100 5.94 -5.80 17.22
N HIS A 101 6.89 -5.08 16.60
CA HIS A 101 8.22 -4.81 17.17
C HIS A 101 8.25 -3.54 18.05
N GLN A 102 7.13 -2.82 18.15
CA GLN A 102 7.11 -1.47 18.71
C GLN A 102 7.03 -1.37 20.24
N VAL A 103 6.67 -2.45 20.95
CA VAL A 103 6.65 -2.43 22.42
C VAL A 103 8.09 -2.55 22.96
N LYS A 104 8.75 -1.41 23.19
CA LYS A 104 10.18 -1.29 23.54
C LYS A 104 10.52 -1.61 25.00
N SER A 105 9.56 -1.73 25.93
CA SER A 105 9.85 -1.69 27.37
C SER A 105 9.82 -3.03 28.12
N ASP A 106 9.03 -4.04 27.71
CA ASP A 106 8.71 -5.18 28.60
C ASP A 106 8.91 -6.58 27.99
N ARG A 107 9.75 -6.71 26.96
CA ARG A 107 9.94 -8.00 26.28
C ARG A 107 10.89 -8.92 27.07
N TRP A 108 10.41 -10.12 27.38
CA TRP A 108 11.29 -11.23 27.69
C TRP A 108 12.24 -11.45 26.51
N PRO A 109 13.56 -11.59 26.76
CA PRO A 109 14.49 -12.07 25.76
C PRO A 109 13.93 -13.33 25.07
N PRO A 110 14.02 -13.46 23.74
CA PRO A 110 13.40 -14.59 23.02
C PRO A 110 13.80 -15.97 23.54
N HIS A 111 15.01 -16.12 24.09
CA HIS A 111 15.48 -17.37 24.70
C HIS A 111 14.74 -17.72 26.00
N LEU A 112 14.37 -16.73 26.83
CA LEU A 112 13.55 -16.99 28.02
C LEU A 112 12.13 -17.39 27.63
N ASN A 113 11.56 -16.75 26.60
CA ASN A 113 10.22 -17.13 26.14
C ASN A 113 10.22 -18.55 25.55
N ARG A 114 11.25 -18.90 24.77
CA ARG A 114 11.46 -20.26 24.27
C ARG A 114 11.58 -21.26 25.41
N GLN A 115 12.44 -21.00 26.39
CA GLN A 115 12.64 -21.88 27.54
C GLN A 115 11.34 -22.09 28.32
N HIS A 116 10.58 -21.03 28.56
CA HIS A 116 9.28 -21.10 29.22
C HIS A 116 8.29 -21.98 28.43
N ASN A 117 8.12 -21.71 27.14
CA ASN A 117 7.22 -22.48 26.27
C ASN A 117 7.66 -23.95 26.14
N THR A 118 8.97 -24.22 26.10
CA THR A 118 9.52 -25.60 26.10
C THR A 118 9.15 -26.31 27.40
N ASN A 119 9.49 -25.70 28.54
CA ASN A 119 9.31 -26.30 29.85
C ASN A 119 7.83 -26.55 30.16
N THR A 120 6.95 -25.62 29.81
CA THR A 120 5.51 -25.74 30.07
C THR A 120 4.85 -26.81 29.19
N GLN A 121 5.18 -26.89 27.90
CA GLN A 121 4.71 -27.95 27.02
C GLN A 121 5.20 -29.34 27.47
N HIS A 122 6.50 -29.45 27.78
CA HIS A 122 7.10 -30.70 28.24
C HIS A 122 6.51 -31.16 29.59
N SER A 123 6.41 -30.25 30.56
CA SER A 123 5.84 -30.57 31.89
C SER A 123 4.37 -30.96 31.82
N ALA A 124 3.62 -30.38 30.88
CA ALA A 124 2.22 -30.74 30.67
C ALA A 124 2.05 -32.03 29.85
N GLY A 125 3.10 -32.50 29.14
CA GLY A 125 2.98 -33.56 28.15
C GLY A 125 2.02 -33.22 27.01
N LEU A 126 1.87 -31.92 26.71
CA LEU A 126 0.91 -31.41 25.73
C LEU A 126 1.64 -30.65 24.62
N MET A 127 1.35 -31.04 23.40
CA MET A 127 1.82 -30.43 22.17
C MET A 127 0.75 -30.64 21.09
N TRP A 128 0.74 -29.80 20.05
CA TRP A 128 -0.02 -30.15 18.86
C TRP A 128 0.56 -31.41 18.23
N PRO A 129 -0.25 -32.35 17.75
CA PRO A 129 0.27 -33.54 17.07
C PRO A 129 0.93 -33.17 15.74
N TYR A 130 0.40 -32.14 15.07
CA TYR A 130 0.79 -31.73 13.73
C TYR A 130 0.20 -30.36 13.38
N LEU A 131 0.93 -29.55 12.61
CA LEU A 131 0.38 -28.36 11.93
C LEU A 131 0.61 -28.50 10.41
N SER A 132 -0.40 -28.17 9.60
CA SER A 132 -0.24 -28.09 8.15
C SER A 132 0.50 -26.83 7.71
N ALA A 133 0.36 -25.72 8.44
CA ALA A 133 1.10 -24.50 8.11
C ALA A 133 1.41 -23.63 9.33
N PHE A 134 2.61 -23.06 9.33
CA PHE A 134 3.00 -21.94 10.19
C PHE A 134 3.45 -20.74 9.34
N GLU A 135 3.07 -19.53 9.76
CA GLU A 135 3.53 -18.28 9.15
C GLU A 135 3.89 -17.24 10.22
N GLY A 136 5.07 -16.61 10.16
CA GLY A 136 5.44 -15.59 11.15
C GLY A 136 6.93 -15.27 11.25
N ALA A 137 7.28 -14.32 12.12
CA ALA A 137 8.67 -13.88 12.31
C ALA A 137 9.35 -14.57 13.52
N LEU A 138 8.64 -14.83 14.62
CA LEU A 138 9.21 -15.20 15.92
C LEU A 138 8.99 -16.68 16.33
N MET A 139 9.18 -17.64 15.42
CA MET A 139 9.04 -19.08 15.77
C MET A 139 9.88 -19.50 16.98
N TYR A 140 11.08 -18.94 17.13
CA TYR A 140 12.01 -19.34 18.19
C TYR A 140 11.40 -19.18 19.57
N GLY A 141 10.75 -18.05 19.84
CA GLY A 141 10.13 -17.77 21.14
C GLY A 141 8.89 -18.63 21.40
N LEU A 142 8.19 -19.08 20.35
CA LEU A 142 7.00 -19.93 20.47
C LEU A 142 7.38 -21.37 20.87
N CYS A 143 8.54 -21.87 20.44
CA CYS A 143 8.95 -23.25 20.66
C CYS A 143 7.88 -24.27 20.24
N LEU A 144 7.52 -24.26 18.95
CA LEU A 144 6.60 -25.25 18.40
C LEU A 144 7.26 -26.62 18.39
N ALA A 145 6.99 -27.45 19.39
CA ALA A 145 7.63 -28.76 19.54
C ALA A 145 7.04 -29.84 18.61
N CYS A 146 6.30 -29.48 17.56
CA CYS A 146 5.54 -30.40 16.71
C CYS A 146 5.94 -30.31 15.23
N PRO A 147 5.76 -31.39 14.43
CA PRO A 147 5.97 -31.31 13.00
C PRO A 147 5.04 -30.28 12.34
N VAL A 148 5.60 -29.44 11.46
CA VAL A 148 4.85 -28.46 10.67
C VAL A 148 5.13 -28.72 9.19
N ASP A 149 4.11 -28.90 8.35
CA ASP A 149 4.34 -29.24 6.93
C ASP A 149 4.97 -28.09 6.14
N ARG A 150 4.33 -26.91 6.21
CA ARG A 150 4.78 -25.66 5.58
C ARG A 150 5.14 -24.63 6.64
N VAL A 151 6.35 -24.07 6.57
CA VAL A 151 6.81 -22.99 7.44
C VAL A 151 7.18 -21.79 6.58
N ALA A 152 6.53 -20.65 6.81
CA ALA A 152 6.86 -19.37 6.17
C ALA A 152 7.41 -18.37 7.21
N LEU A 153 8.66 -17.97 7.03
CA LEU A 153 9.39 -17.07 7.93
C LEU A 153 9.53 -15.68 7.34
N HIS A 154 8.93 -14.69 8.00
CA HIS A 154 8.96 -13.28 7.59
C HIS A 154 10.07 -12.52 8.34
N THR A 155 11.27 -12.41 7.76
CA THR A 155 12.39 -11.75 8.47
C THR A 155 12.49 -10.23 8.25
N ARG A 156 11.70 -9.64 7.33
CA ARG A 156 11.73 -8.18 6.99
C ARG A 156 11.44 -7.27 8.18
N ARG A 157 10.81 -7.80 9.24
CA ARG A 157 10.50 -7.06 10.46
C ARG A 157 11.51 -7.29 11.59
N MET A 158 12.55 -8.10 11.40
CA MET A 158 13.60 -8.34 12.38
C MET A 158 14.69 -7.27 12.25
N PRO A 159 14.81 -6.32 13.19
CA PRO A 159 15.79 -5.23 13.10
C PRO A 159 17.25 -5.68 13.25
N HIS A 160 17.52 -6.97 13.53
CA HIS A 160 18.87 -7.45 13.78
C HIS A 160 19.15 -8.78 13.08
N ALA A 161 20.26 -8.81 12.34
CA ALA A 161 20.91 -10.02 11.82
C ALA A 161 21.31 -11.03 12.90
N SER A 162 21.04 -10.75 14.18
CA SER A 162 21.40 -11.63 15.30
C SER A 162 20.46 -12.81 15.46
N TYR A 163 19.26 -12.88 14.85
CA TYR A 163 18.31 -13.97 15.14
C TYR A 163 18.54 -15.28 14.35
N VAL A 164 19.57 -15.34 13.50
CA VAL A 164 19.82 -16.48 12.60
C VAL A 164 20.29 -17.72 13.33
N TYR A 165 21.05 -17.54 14.40
CA TYR A 165 21.52 -18.66 15.21
C TYR A 165 20.36 -19.48 15.79
N MET A 166 19.14 -18.92 15.78
CA MET A 166 17.92 -19.58 16.22
C MET A 166 17.32 -20.51 15.17
N LEU A 167 17.64 -20.31 13.88
CA LEU A 167 17.03 -21.04 12.78
C LEU A 167 17.31 -22.56 12.86
N PRO A 168 18.54 -23.04 13.14
CA PRO A 168 18.77 -24.47 13.33
C PRO A 168 17.84 -25.09 14.39
N SER A 169 17.69 -24.42 15.54
CA SER A 169 16.82 -24.90 16.61
C SER A 169 15.35 -24.90 16.22
N ILE A 170 14.87 -23.86 15.51
CA ILE A 170 13.50 -23.82 14.99
C ILE A 170 13.25 -24.99 14.04
N LEU A 171 14.14 -25.20 13.09
CA LEU A 171 13.96 -26.22 12.06
C LEU A 171 14.09 -27.64 12.61
N ALA A 172 14.95 -27.85 13.61
CA ALA A 172 15.06 -29.11 14.34
C ALA A 172 13.76 -29.46 15.09
N ASP A 173 13.07 -28.47 15.68
CA ASP A 173 11.79 -28.69 16.37
C ASP A 173 10.67 -29.04 15.37
N VAL A 174 10.52 -28.23 14.31
CA VAL A 174 9.34 -28.27 13.42
C VAL A 174 9.49 -29.17 12.19
N ARG A 175 10.70 -29.50 11.77
CA ARG A 175 11.04 -30.44 10.69
C ARG A 175 10.14 -30.30 9.44
N PRO A 176 10.17 -29.13 8.77
CA PRO A 176 9.25 -28.84 7.68
C PRO A 176 9.54 -29.60 6.40
N ARG A 177 8.48 -29.85 5.61
CA ARG A 177 8.60 -30.33 4.22
C ARG A 177 8.75 -29.18 3.24
N ARG A 178 8.11 -28.06 3.53
CA ARG A 178 8.19 -26.82 2.76
C ARG A 178 8.65 -25.68 3.64
N LEU A 179 9.73 -25.01 3.28
CA LEU A 179 10.26 -23.84 3.98
C LEU A 179 10.24 -22.62 3.06
N GLU A 180 9.66 -21.51 3.51
CA GLU A 180 9.68 -20.22 2.84
C GLU A 180 10.46 -19.23 3.70
N LEU A 181 11.54 -18.68 3.16
CA LEU A 181 12.38 -17.69 3.81
C LEU A 181 12.23 -16.36 3.07
N HIS A 182 11.57 -15.40 3.71
CA HIS A 182 11.55 -14.01 3.24
C HIS A 182 12.69 -13.25 3.92
N THR A 183 13.48 -12.53 3.12
CA THR A 183 14.62 -11.65 3.46
C THR A 183 15.90 -12.33 3.98
N TRP A 184 16.27 -13.48 3.40
CA TRP A 184 17.70 -13.85 3.26
C TRP A 184 18.43 -12.77 2.40
N PRO A 185 19.76 -12.66 2.26
CA PRO A 185 20.88 -13.07 3.11
C PRO A 185 21.30 -11.95 4.07
N VAL A 186 20.41 -11.48 4.95
CA VAL A 186 20.80 -10.56 6.06
C VAL A 186 21.91 -11.17 6.97
N HIS A 187 22.27 -12.43 6.74
CA HIS A 187 22.96 -13.33 7.66
C HIS A 187 24.36 -13.72 7.19
N ALA A 188 24.71 -13.46 5.94
CA ALA A 188 26.02 -13.80 5.39
C ALA A 188 27.13 -12.81 5.79
N ARG A 189 26.80 -11.74 6.52
CA ARG A 189 27.76 -10.75 7.07
C ARG A 189 28.45 -11.19 8.37
N THR A 190 28.11 -12.33 8.95
CA THR A 190 28.70 -12.75 10.23
C THR A 190 30.05 -13.43 10.06
N ASP A 191 31.06 -12.65 9.69
CA ASP A 191 32.46 -13.09 9.55
C ASP A 191 33.02 -13.74 10.83
N SER A 192 32.39 -13.49 11.99
CA SER A 192 32.85 -13.94 13.31
C SER A 192 32.16 -15.20 13.86
N LEU A 193 30.98 -15.58 13.35
CA LEU A 193 30.17 -16.69 13.92
C LEU A 193 29.91 -17.84 12.94
N GLY A 194 30.37 -17.71 11.69
CA GLY A 194 30.09 -18.65 10.62
C GLY A 194 28.64 -18.56 10.15
N ASN A 195 28.39 -18.93 8.89
CA ASN A 195 27.04 -19.02 8.36
C ASN A 195 26.29 -20.15 9.09
N PRO A 196 25.18 -19.91 9.81
CA PRO A 196 24.46 -20.97 10.53
C PRO A 196 23.66 -21.89 9.62
N LEU A 197 23.48 -21.51 8.35
CA LEU A 197 22.57 -22.16 7.42
C LEU A 197 22.95 -23.61 7.11
N PRO A 198 24.23 -23.96 6.86
CA PRO A 198 24.63 -25.36 6.70
C PRO A 198 24.21 -26.23 7.88
N ALA A 199 24.44 -25.78 9.12
CA ALA A 199 23.99 -26.49 10.31
C ALA A 199 22.45 -26.54 10.40
N ALA A 200 21.76 -25.48 9.97
CA ALA A 200 20.31 -25.42 9.98
C ALA A 200 19.68 -26.46 9.04
N PHE A 201 20.20 -26.60 7.82
CA PHE A 201 19.65 -27.53 6.82
C PHE A 201 20.03 -28.99 7.08
N GLN A 202 21.19 -29.24 7.71
CA GLN A 202 21.53 -30.58 8.21
C GLN A 202 20.51 -31.08 9.25
N ALA A 203 19.85 -30.18 9.99
CA ALA A 203 18.82 -30.55 10.95
C ALA A 203 17.44 -30.85 10.31
N VAL A 204 17.26 -30.64 9.00
CA VAL A 204 15.95 -30.77 8.33
C VAL A 204 15.86 -31.98 7.42
N GLU A 205 15.70 -33.15 8.02
CA GLU A 205 15.63 -34.44 7.30
C GLU A 205 14.44 -34.56 6.33
N ARG A 206 13.40 -33.71 6.46
CA ARG A 206 12.14 -33.79 5.71
C ARG A 206 11.98 -32.71 4.64
N LEU A 207 12.93 -31.79 4.49
CA LEU A 207 12.78 -30.65 3.57
C LEU A 207 12.75 -31.13 2.12
N GLU A 208 11.62 -30.91 1.44
CA GLU A 208 11.39 -31.26 0.04
C GLU A 208 11.26 -30.02 -0.86
N GLU A 209 10.77 -28.89 -0.31
CA GLU A 209 10.57 -27.63 -1.03
C GLU A 209 11.16 -26.44 -0.24
N LEU A 210 11.92 -25.58 -0.93
CA LEU A 210 12.53 -24.40 -0.36
C LEU A 210 12.26 -23.20 -1.26
N LEU A 211 11.58 -22.19 -0.72
CA LEU A 211 11.35 -20.90 -1.36
C LEU A 211 12.15 -19.83 -0.60
N ILE A 212 12.95 -19.06 -1.31
CA ILE A 212 13.72 -17.96 -0.75
C ILE A 212 13.40 -16.72 -1.56
N THR A 213 13.02 -15.65 -0.88
CA THR A 213 12.89 -14.32 -1.48
C THR A 213 13.77 -13.37 -0.72
N THR A 214 14.76 -12.79 -1.39
CA THR A 214 15.67 -11.78 -0.84
C THR A 214 15.46 -10.44 -1.53
N GLU A 215 15.57 -9.37 -0.75
CA GLU A 215 15.61 -8.00 -1.25
C GLU A 215 16.96 -7.39 -0.82
N LEU A 216 17.83 -7.11 -1.79
CA LEU A 216 19.11 -6.49 -1.56
C LEU A 216 18.92 -4.97 -1.42
N GLY A 217 18.87 -4.49 -0.18
CA GLY A 217 18.99 -3.06 0.16
C GLY A 217 20.37 -2.70 0.74
N ALA A 218 20.51 -1.45 1.21
CA ALA A 218 21.75 -0.89 1.77
C ALA A 218 22.41 -1.75 2.87
N ASP A 219 21.62 -2.48 3.67
CA ASP A 219 22.11 -3.39 4.72
C ASP A 219 22.90 -4.59 4.16
N HIS A 220 22.91 -4.79 2.84
CA HIS A 220 23.64 -5.85 2.15
C HIS A 220 24.81 -5.31 1.31
N ALA A 221 25.11 -4.01 1.35
CA ALA A 221 25.99 -3.37 0.37
C ALA A 221 27.35 -4.06 0.17
N ASP A 222 27.94 -4.60 1.24
CA ASP A 222 29.27 -5.24 1.21
C ASP A 222 29.23 -6.76 0.97
N LEU A 223 28.04 -7.34 0.83
CA LEU A 223 27.89 -8.79 0.78
C LEU A 223 28.39 -9.35 -0.57
N ASP A 224 29.24 -10.38 -0.49
CA ASP A 224 29.61 -11.17 -1.66
C ASP A 224 28.55 -12.25 -1.91
N MET A 225 27.61 -11.95 -2.81
CA MET A 225 26.45 -12.80 -3.06
C MET A 225 26.82 -14.14 -3.69
N VAL A 226 27.85 -14.17 -4.54
CA VAL A 226 28.38 -15.41 -5.14
C VAL A 226 28.88 -16.34 -4.03
N HIS A 227 29.72 -15.82 -3.14
CA HIS A 227 30.24 -16.60 -2.02
C HIS A 227 29.13 -17.07 -1.06
N ALA A 228 28.18 -16.17 -0.74
CA ALA A 228 27.05 -16.49 0.13
C ALA A 228 26.16 -17.59 -0.46
N LEU A 229 25.95 -17.59 -1.78
CA LEU A 229 25.22 -18.65 -2.49
C LEU A 229 26.00 -19.97 -2.46
N ASP A 230 27.31 -19.97 -2.68
CA ASP A 230 28.12 -21.19 -2.62
C ASP A 230 28.10 -21.86 -1.24
N ASP A 231 28.24 -21.08 -0.18
CA ASP A 231 28.13 -21.59 1.19
C ASP A 231 26.72 -22.08 1.50
N PHE A 232 25.71 -21.40 0.95
CA PHE A 232 24.33 -21.82 1.06
C PHE A 232 24.10 -23.18 0.36
N TRP A 233 24.61 -23.36 -0.86
CA TRP A 233 24.52 -24.62 -1.62
C TRP A 233 25.19 -25.77 -0.88
N ARG A 234 26.39 -25.56 -0.34
CA ARG A 234 27.08 -26.56 0.49
C ARG A 234 26.24 -26.98 1.70
N GLY A 235 25.50 -26.05 2.29
CA GLY A 235 24.58 -26.34 3.38
C GLY A 235 23.44 -27.30 3.00
N LEU A 236 23.09 -27.39 1.72
CA LEU A 236 22.02 -28.24 1.21
C LEU A 236 22.49 -29.63 0.76
N GLU A 237 23.80 -29.91 0.78
CA GLU A 237 24.41 -31.15 0.23
C GLU A 237 23.71 -32.44 0.71
N TYR A 238 23.31 -32.47 1.98
CA TYR A 238 22.67 -33.64 2.61
C TYR A 238 21.15 -33.52 2.73
N SER A 239 20.55 -32.47 2.15
CA SER A 239 19.11 -32.26 2.21
C SER A 239 18.36 -33.22 1.27
N ARG A 240 17.07 -33.44 1.51
CA ARG A 240 16.17 -34.17 0.59
C ARG A 240 15.46 -33.24 -0.38
N LEU A 241 16.02 -32.06 -0.60
CA LEU A 241 15.38 -30.99 -1.35
C LEU A 241 15.13 -31.45 -2.79
N ARG A 242 13.90 -31.27 -3.26
CA ARG A 242 13.46 -31.60 -4.61
C ARG A 242 13.13 -30.37 -5.43
N ASN A 243 12.61 -29.34 -4.78
CA ASN A 243 12.15 -28.11 -5.42
C ASN A 243 12.80 -26.90 -4.73
N LEU A 244 13.49 -26.07 -5.50
CA LEU A 244 14.04 -24.81 -5.03
C LEU A 244 13.43 -23.64 -5.81
N THR A 245 13.11 -22.55 -5.14
CA THR A 245 12.85 -21.27 -5.78
C THR A 245 13.62 -20.19 -5.04
N LEU A 246 14.52 -19.51 -5.74
CA LEU A 246 15.31 -18.40 -5.22
C LEU A 246 14.97 -17.15 -6.01
N ARG A 247 14.42 -16.14 -5.34
CA ARG A 247 14.10 -14.83 -5.92
C ARG A 247 15.00 -13.78 -5.28
N ILE A 248 15.83 -13.15 -6.08
CA ILE A 248 16.70 -12.05 -5.67
C ILE A 248 16.16 -10.76 -6.28
N LEU A 249 15.64 -9.90 -5.44
CA LEU A 249 15.17 -8.57 -5.81
C LEU A 249 16.27 -7.57 -5.47
N ILE A 250 16.81 -6.90 -6.48
CA ILE A 250 17.70 -5.77 -6.26
C ILE A 250 16.80 -4.60 -5.90
N GLY A 251 16.73 -4.24 -4.62
CA GLY A 251 15.79 -3.25 -4.12
C GLY A 251 16.52 -1.94 -3.83
N ARG A 252 16.53 -1.02 -4.79
CA ARG A 252 16.80 0.38 -4.44
C ARG A 252 15.56 0.92 -3.75
N ARG A 253 15.73 1.44 -2.54
CA ARG A 253 14.67 2.25 -1.93
C ARG A 253 14.32 3.33 -2.94
N ALA A 254 13.03 3.62 -3.13
CA ALA A 254 12.58 4.69 -4.02
C ALA A 254 13.29 6.04 -3.74
N ASN A 255 13.84 6.18 -2.55
CA ASN A 255 14.57 7.35 -2.08
C ASN A 255 16.08 7.32 -2.39
N GLU A 256 16.68 6.20 -2.78
CA GLU A 256 18.09 6.14 -3.19
C GLU A 256 18.18 6.33 -4.70
N ALA A 257 18.82 7.43 -5.14
CA ALA A 257 18.92 7.78 -6.55
C ALA A 257 19.28 6.55 -7.41
N GLN A 258 18.46 6.24 -8.42
CA GLN A 258 18.66 5.16 -9.41
C GLN A 258 20.04 5.21 -10.12
N ASN A 259 20.79 6.27 -9.85
CA ASN A 259 22.04 6.65 -10.46
C ASN A 259 23.29 6.39 -9.61
N GLY A 260 23.17 6.03 -8.32
CA GLY A 260 24.33 5.62 -7.52
C GLY A 260 25.04 4.40 -8.12
N PRO A 261 26.35 4.20 -7.89
CA PRO A 261 27.02 2.95 -8.26
C PRO A 261 26.30 1.79 -7.58
N LEU A 262 26.23 0.63 -8.26
CA LEU A 262 25.75 -0.59 -7.62
C LEU A 262 26.69 -0.92 -6.45
N SER A 263 26.11 -1.26 -5.31
CA SER A 263 26.85 -1.82 -4.18
C SER A 263 27.50 -3.15 -4.56
N ARG A 264 28.46 -3.64 -3.76
CA ARG A 264 29.17 -4.90 -4.05
C ARG A 264 28.20 -6.08 -4.19
N ALA A 265 27.14 -6.15 -3.37
CA ALA A 265 26.13 -7.19 -3.48
C ALA A 265 25.30 -7.10 -4.76
N GLU A 266 24.85 -5.91 -5.11
CA GLU A 266 24.09 -5.69 -6.33
C GLU A 266 24.94 -5.98 -7.57
N GLN A 267 26.21 -5.57 -7.55
CA GLN A 267 27.20 -5.85 -8.59
C GLN A 267 27.48 -7.35 -8.72
N SER A 268 27.68 -8.04 -7.59
CA SER A 268 27.89 -9.49 -7.53
C SER A 268 26.70 -10.26 -8.11
N VAL A 269 25.47 -9.82 -7.84
CA VAL A 269 24.27 -10.43 -8.43
C VAL A 269 24.11 -10.06 -9.90
N ARG A 270 24.46 -8.84 -10.30
CA ARG A 270 24.47 -8.45 -11.71
C ARG A 270 25.41 -9.33 -12.52
N ASP A 271 26.59 -9.61 -11.99
CA ASP A 271 27.62 -10.39 -12.68
C ASP A 271 27.47 -11.91 -12.47
N LEU A 272 26.41 -12.35 -11.77
CA LEU A 272 26.15 -13.75 -11.47
C LEU A 272 25.86 -14.55 -12.75
N ASP A 273 26.73 -15.52 -13.06
CA ASP A 273 26.45 -16.57 -14.04
C ASP A 273 25.45 -17.56 -13.44
N MET A 274 24.15 -17.31 -13.69
CA MET A 274 23.08 -18.12 -13.13
C MET A 274 23.09 -19.55 -13.64
N GLU A 275 23.51 -19.80 -14.89
CA GLU A 275 23.58 -21.16 -15.42
C GLU A 275 24.67 -21.97 -14.72
N ASP A 276 25.86 -21.39 -14.56
CA ASP A 276 26.96 -22.05 -13.85
C ASP A 276 26.61 -22.35 -12.39
N HIS A 277 26.00 -21.38 -11.68
CA HIS A 277 25.55 -21.61 -10.31
C HIS A 277 24.48 -22.69 -10.21
N LEU A 278 23.54 -22.75 -11.17
CA LEU A 278 22.51 -23.78 -11.22
C LEU A 278 23.13 -25.16 -11.48
N ARG A 279 24.13 -25.27 -12.36
CA ARG A 279 24.89 -26.52 -12.59
C ARG A 279 25.63 -26.97 -11.31
N ARG A 280 26.31 -26.05 -10.62
CA ARG A 280 26.96 -26.33 -9.33
C ARG A 280 25.96 -26.79 -8.27
N LEU A 281 24.79 -26.18 -8.21
CA LEU A 281 23.71 -26.58 -7.32
C LEU A 281 23.23 -28.01 -7.60
N VAL A 282 23.05 -28.40 -8.87
CA VAL A 282 22.66 -29.78 -9.24
C VAL A 282 23.69 -30.80 -8.78
N VAL A 283 24.98 -30.50 -8.94
CA VAL A 283 26.07 -31.37 -8.46
C VAL A 283 26.06 -31.47 -6.94
N THR A 284 25.81 -30.35 -6.25
CA THR A 284 25.82 -30.29 -4.78
C THR A 284 24.59 -30.96 -4.16
N VAL A 285 23.41 -30.86 -4.79
CA VAL A 285 22.14 -31.37 -4.29
C VAL A 285 21.55 -32.34 -5.32
N PRO A 286 22.01 -33.60 -5.36
CA PRO A 286 21.62 -34.56 -6.40
C PRO A 286 20.14 -34.98 -6.34
N THR A 287 19.43 -34.66 -5.25
CA THR A 287 17.99 -34.91 -5.11
C THR A 287 17.11 -33.85 -5.78
N LEU A 288 17.70 -32.73 -6.20
CA LEU A 288 17.00 -31.60 -6.77
C LEU A 288 16.43 -31.95 -8.14
N ARG A 289 15.12 -31.77 -8.32
CA ARG A 289 14.40 -32.03 -9.57
C ARG A 289 14.07 -30.75 -10.31
N THR A 290 13.62 -29.76 -9.56
CA THR A 290 13.29 -28.44 -10.11
C THR A 290 13.98 -27.35 -9.32
N ALA A 291 14.48 -26.34 -10.02
CA ALA A 291 14.96 -25.13 -9.39
C ALA A 291 14.71 -23.91 -10.27
N VAL A 292 14.27 -22.81 -9.66
CA VAL A 292 14.08 -21.54 -10.36
C VAL A 292 14.88 -20.48 -9.61
N VAL A 293 15.82 -19.84 -10.30
CA VAL A 293 16.60 -18.72 -9.79
C VAL A 293 16.20 -17.49 -10.59
N THR A 294 15.54 -16.54 -9.96
CA THR A 294 15.10 -15.29 -10.58
C THR A 294 15.87 -14.12 -9.96
N VAL A 295 16.47 -13.29 -10.80
CA VAL A 295 17.11 -12.02 -10.41
C VAL A 295 16.36 -10.88 -11.07
N GLN A 296 15.79 -10.00 -10.25
CA GLN A 296 15.14 -8.78 -10.72
C GLN A 296 16.05 -7.57 -10.45
N ALA A 297 16.34 -6.81 -11.50
CA ALA A 297 17.19 -5.62 -11.43
C ALA A 297 16.54 -4.47 -10.63
N ALA A 298 17.37 -3.51 -10.19
CA ALA A 298 16.94 -2.35 -9.40
C ALA A 298 15.86 -1.50 -10.06
N ASP A 299 15.89 -1.42 -11.38
CA ASP A 299 14.91 -0.67 -12.18
C ASP A 299 13.59 -1.42 -12.35
N GLY A 300 13.52 -2.69 -11.91
CA GLY A 300 12.40 -3.58 -12.15
C GLY A 300 12.19 -3.97 -13.63
N ARG A 301 13.01 -3.42 -14.55
CA ARG A 301 12.88 -3.56 -16.00
C ARG A 301 13.55 -4.81 -16.52
N THR A 302 14.55 -5.33 -15.84
CA THR A 302 15.20 -6.56 -16.29
C THR A 302 14.96 -7.66 -15.28
N THR A 303 14.40 -8.77 -15.74
CA THR A 303 14.31 -10.01 -14.97
C THR A 303 15.09 -11.07 -15.70
N ARG A 304 16.08 -11.64 -15.03
CA ARG A 304 16.81 -12.82 -15.50
C ARG A 304 16.31 -14.02 -14.72
N GLU A 305 16.04 -15.11 -15.40
CA GLU A 305 15.59 -16.36 -14.82
C GLU A 305 16.41 -17.53 -15.36
N ALA A 306 16.89 -18.38 -14.45
CA ALA A 306 17.45 -19.68 -14.79
C ALA A 306 16.60 -20.77 -14.15
N THR A 307 16.18 -21.74 -14.96
CA THR A 307 15.27 -22.81 -14.56
C THR A 307 15.93 -24.17 -14.82
N LEU A 308 15.89 -25.04 -13.81
CA LEU A 308 16.24 -26.45 -13.87
C LEU A 308 14.94 -27.26 -13.87
N THR A 309 14.76 -28.13 -14.85
CA THR A 309 13.69 -29.15 -14.84
C THR A 309 14.28 -30.49 -15.24
N ASP A 310 14.26 -31.45 -14.33
CA ASP A 310 14.69 -32.84 -14.54
C ASP A 310 16.11 -32.96 -15.17
N GLY A 311 17.05 -32.13 -14.69
CA GLY A 311 18.44 -32.12 -15.15
C GLY A 311 18.73 -31.19 -16.33
N CYS A 312 17.70 -30.63 -16.98
CA CYS A 312 17.85 -29.65 -18.06
C CYS A 312 17.81 -28.23 -17.52
N THR A 313 18.78 -27.39 -17.93
CA THR A 313 18.83 -25.96 -17.58
C THR A 313 18.37 -25.09 -18.73
N GLU A 314 17.51 -24.11 -18.47
CA GLU A 314 17.04 -23.08 -19.40
C GLU A 314 17.33 -21.70 -18.79
N TYR A 315 17.82 -20.76 -19.60
CA TYR A 315 18.04 -19.36 -19.21
C TYR A 315 17.14 -18.44 -20.04
N LYS A 316 16.51 -17.48 -19.37
CA LYS A 316 15.70 -16.43 -19.98
C LYS A 316 16.07 -15.07 -19.39
N GLU A 317 16.14 -14.08 -20.25
CA GLU A 317 16.28 -12.68 -19.85
C GLU A 317 15.16 -11.90 -20.51
N GLU A 318 14.23 -11.44 -19.67
CA GLU A 318 13.05 -10.71 -20.12
C GLU A 318 13.20 -9.24 -19.73
N PRO A 319 13.31 -8.32 -20.70
CA PRO A 319 13.06 -6.92 -20.45
C PRO A 319 11.56 -6.76 -20.16
N LYS A 320 11.24 -6.55 -18.89
CA LYS A 320 9.94 -6.05 -18.48
C LYS A 320 9.82 -4.59 -18.91
N PRO A 321 8.68 -4.20 -19.52
CA PRO A 321 8.42 -2.80 -19.81
C PRO A 321 8.53 -1.97 -18.50
N PRO A 322 9.02 -0.72 -18.56
CA PRO A 322 9.16 0.15 -17.39
C PRO A 322 7.87 0.19 -16.55
N TYR A 323 7.98 -0.16 -15.27
CA TYR A 323 6.84 -0.41 -14.38
C TYR A 323 6.20 0.85 -13.80
N VAL A 324 4.86 0.77 -13.77
CA VAL A 324 3.95 1.25 -12.72
C VAL A 324 4.23 0.50 -11.41
N CYS A 325 4.52 1.22 -10.32
CA CYS A 325 4.97 0.68 -9.03
C CYS A 325 3.87 0.15 -8.09
N ALA A 326 4.28 -0.72 -7.16
CA ALA A 326 3.51 -1.57 -6.24
C ALA A 326 2.58 -0.87 -5.20
N TRP A 327 1.37 -0.46 -5.62
CA TRP A 327 0.19 -0.13 -4.77
C TRP A 327 -0.97 -1.17 -4.82
N PHE A 328 -0.72 -2.37 -5.32
CA PHE A 328 -1.72 -3.21 -6.02
C PHE A 328 -2.53 -4.25 -5.20
N ALA A 329 -2.86 -4.02 -3.92
CA ALA A 329 -3.61 -5.03 -3.14
C ALA A 329 -5.05 -4.64 -2.72
N THR A 330 -5.55 -3.46 -3.10
CA THR A 330 -6.79 -2.93 -2.51
C THR A 330 -7.97 -2.80 -3.49
N ILE A 331 -7.74 -2.76 -4.81
CA ILE A 331 -8.82 -2.48 -5.79
C ILE A 331 -9.57 -3.75 -6.23
N GLU A 332 -8.93 -4.93 -6.21
CA GLU A 332 -9.57 -6.22 -6.56
C GLU A 332 -10.75 -6.59 -5.61
N ARG A 333 -10.87 -5.94 -4.44
CA ARG A 333 -12.03 -6.07 -3.53
C ARG A 333 -13.17 -5.10 -3.81
N VAL A 334 -12.94 -3.99 -4.52
CA VAL A 334 -13.95 -2.96 -4.81
C VAL A 334 -14.79 -3.33 -6.04
N CYS A 335 -14.20 -4.01 -7.03
CA CYS A 335 -14.86 -4.30 -8.31
C CYS A 335 -15.69 -5.61 -8.35
N LYS A 336 -16.14 -6.14 -7.21
CA LYS A 336 -17.22 -7.15 -7.18
C LYS A 336 -18.44 -6.64 -6.42
N PRO A 337 -19.31 -5.82 -7.03
CA PRO A 337 -20.62 -5.56 -6.44
C PRO A 337 -21.52 -6.79 -6.63
N GLY A 338 -22.24 -7.15 -5.57
CA GLY A 338 -23.34 -8.11 -5.65
C GLY A 338 -24.39 -7.62 -6.65
N ARG A 339 -24.87 -8.53 -7.52
CA ARG A 339 -25.91 -8.24 -8.52
C ARG A 339 -27.20 -7.75 -7.82
N GLY A 340 -27.37 -6.44 -7.75
CA GLY A 340 -28.62 -5.75 -7.40
C GLY A 340 -29.00 -4.83 -8.55
N SER A 341 -30.26 -4.92 -8.99
CA SER A 341 -30.78 -4.33 -10.23
C SER A 341 -31.11 -2.83 -10.17
N SER A 342 -30.99 -2.20 -11.35
CA SER A 342 -31.63 -1.00 -11.90
C SER A 342 -31.22 0.39 -11.38
N GLU A 343 -30.37 1.10 -12.16
CA GLU A 343 -30.82 2.08 -13.17
C GLU A 343 -29.69 2.38 -14.19
N ASN A 344 -30.08 2.56 -15.45
CA ASN A 344 -29.25 2.48 -16.65
C ASN A 344 -28.31 3.67 -16.88
N MET A 345 -27.02 3.47 -16.66
CA MET A 345 -25.98 3.72 -17.66
C MET A 345 -24.93 2.63 -17.45
N SER A 346 -24.74 1.73 -18.42
CA SER A 346 -23.62 0.80 -18.43
C SER A 346 -22.35 1.63 -18.57
N GLY A 347 -21.76 2.00 -17.43
CA GLY A 347 -20.51 2.76 -17.33
C GLY A 347 -19.30 1.90 -17.69
N LEU A 348 -19.42 1.06 -18.71
CA LEU A 348 -18.32 0.25 -19.20
C LEU A 348 -17.34 1.19 -19.90
N SER A 349 -16.08 1.12 -19.48
CA SER A 349 -14.99 1.81 -20.15
C SER A 349 -14.00 0.80 -20.70
N TRP A 350 -13.34 1.17 -21.78
CA TRP A 350 -12.27 0.37 -22.34
C TRP A 350 -10.95 0.70 -21.67
N PHE A 351 -10.25 -0.34 -21.27
CA PHE A 351 -8.94 -0.27 -20.67
C PHE A 351 -8.00 -1.17 -21.47
N TRP A 352 -6.70 -0.89 -21.43
CA TRP A 352 -5.69 -1.76 -22.04
C TRP A 352 -4.78 -2.28 -20.94
N ASN A 353 -4.74 -3.60 -20.77
CA ASN A 353 -3.87 -4.19 -19.76
C ASN A 353 -2.39 -4.04 -20.17
N LYS A 354 -1.47 -4.41 -19.27
CA LYS A 354 -0.01 -4.38 -19.50
C LYS A 354 0.48 -5.16 -20.74
N HIS A 355 -0.36 -6.00 -21.35
CA HIS A 355 -0.06 -6.74 -22.58
C HIS A 355 -0.61 -6.06 -23.84
N GLY A 356 -1.15 -4.85 -23.71
CA GLY A 356 -1.82 -4.13 -24.81
C GLY A 356 -3.18 -4.74 -25.19
N ILE A 357 -3.72 -5.66 -24.38
CA ILE A 357 -5.02 -6.29 -24.66
C ILE A 357 -6.11 -5.38 -24.14
N LYS A 358 -7.05 -5.04 -25.01
CA LYS A 358 -8.24 -4.26 -24.71
C LYS A 358 -9.21 -5.09 -23.85
N GLU A 359 -9.54 -4.56 -22.69
CA GLU A 359 -10.48 -5.14 -21.72
C GLU A 359 -11.62 -4.15 -21.46
N GLU A 360 -12.83 -4.68 -21.28
CA GLU A 360 -14.00 -3.89 -20.86
C GLU A 360 -14.14 -4.04 -19.35
N LEU A 361 -13.98 -2.94 -18.61
CA LEU A 361 -14.13 -2.94 -17.16
C LEU A 361 -15.28 -2.01 -16.77
N ASP A 362 -15.89 -2.31 -15.62
CA ASP A 362 -16.81 -1.39 -14.98
C ASP A 362 -16.05 -0.12 -14.59
N GLY A 363 -16.49 1.02 -15.12
CA GLY A 363 -15.99 2.32 -14.72
C GLY A 363 -16.37 2.66 -13.28
N ILE A 364 -15.86 3.79 -12.79
CA ILE A 364 -16.23 4.29 -11.46
C ILE A 364 -17.73 4.55 -11.43
N PRO A 365 -18.46 3.96 -10.47
CA PRO A 365 -19.90 4.18 -10.39
C PRO A 365 -20.19 5.66 -10.18
N ALA A 366 -21.29 6.17 -10.74
CA ALA A 366 -21.72 7.56 -10.55
C ALA A 366 -22.00 7.90 -9.08
N SER A 367 -22.20 6.87 -8.23
CA SER A 367 -22.33 6.97 -6.78
C SER A 367 -22.13 5.59 -6.13
N TYR A 368 -21.54 5.55 -4.95
CA TYR A 368 -21.45 4.33 -4.13
C TYR A 368 -22.71 4.10 -3.30
N GLU A 369 -23.35 5.19 -2.86
CA GLU A 369 -24.63 5.16 -2.13
C GLU A 369 -25.50 6.31 -2.64
N THR A 370 -26.80 6.06 -2.76
CA THR A 370 -27.79 7.10 -3.08
C THR A 370 -28.80 7.16 -1.95
N TRP A 371 -29.12 8.38 -1.52
CA TRP A 371 -30.26 8.67 -0.65
C TRP A 371 -31.19 9.64 -1.37
N VAL A 372 -32.49 9.39 -1.28
CA VAL A 372 -33.53 10.24 -1.88
C VAL A 372 -34.53 10.63 -0.80
N ALA A 373 -34.80 11.93 -0.67
CA ALA A 373 -35.73 12.45 0.30
C ALA A 373 -37.12 11.81 0.15
N GLY A 374 -37.73 11.43 1.28
CA GLY A 374 -39.07 10.83 1.31
C GLY A 374 -39.14 9.32 1.04
N THR A 375 -38.02 8.65 0.74
CA THR A 375 -37.99 7.18 0.55
C THR A 375 -37.99 6.37 1.84
N GLY A 376 -37.99 7.03 3.00
CA GLY A 376 -37.94 6.38 4.32
C GLY A 376 -36.55 5.86 4.72
N GLN A 377 -35.54 6.02 3.86
CA GLN A 377 -34.15 5.73 4.22
C GLN A 377 -33.67 6.74 5.28
N GLN A 378 -33.24 6.23 6.43
CA GLN A 378 -32.69 7.07 7.49
C GLN A 378 -31.22 7.37 7.19
N LEU A 379 -30.88 8.65 7.25
CA LEU A 379 -29.50 9.11 7.30
C LEU A 379 -28.98 8.98 8.73
N ASP A 380 -27.67 8.79 8.88
CA ASP A 380 -27.08 8.89 10.21
C ASP A 380 -27.09 10.35 10.73
N GLU A 381 -26.87 10.53 12.04
CA GLU A 381 -26.92 11.84 12.69
C GLU A 381 -25.89 12.83 12.11
N ALA A 382 -24.72 12.34 11.70
CA ALA A 382 -23.66 13.18 11.15
C ALA A 382 -24.00 13.65 9.73
N GLN A 383 -24.54 12.74 8.90
CA GLN A 383 -25.08 13.04 7.58
C GLN A 383 -26.23 14.03 7.66
N GLN A 384 -27.19 13.82 8.58
CA GLN A 384 -28.29 14.77 8.76
C GLN A 384 -27.79 16.15 9.18
N THR A 385 -26.85 16.20 10.14
CA THR A 385 -26.24 17.46 10.59
C THR A 385 -25.52 18.19 9.46
N LEU A 386 -24.80 17.45 8.60
CA LEU A 386 -24.15 18.00 7.41
C LEU A 386 -25.18 18.64 6.47
N LEU A 387 -26.28 17.94 6.20
CA LEU A 387 -27.31 18.42 5.28
C LEU A 387 -28.01 19.64 5.81
N ASP A 388 -28.41 19.64 7.09
CA ASP A 388 -29.04 20.79 7.72
C ASP A 388 -28.12 22.02 7.64
N ALA A 389 -26.81 21.83 7.81
CA ALA A 389 -25.81 22.89 7.64
C ALA A 389 -25.71 23.39 6.19
N VAL A 390 -25.71 22.48 5.21
CA VAL A 390 -25.67 22.83 3.77
C VAL A 390 -26.96 23.53 3.34
N GLU A 391 -28.14 23.03 3.73
CA GLU A 391 -29.43 23.66 3.46
C GLU A 391 -29.48 25.05 4.09
N GLY A 392 -29.05 25.18 5.35
CA GLY A 392 -28.98 26.48 6.03
C GLY A 392 -28.00 27.46 5.38
N ALA A 393 -26.86 26.99 4.86
CA ALA A 393 -25.86 27.84 4.21
C ALA A 393 -26.22 28.22 2.77
N THR A 394 -26.97 27.38 2.06
CA THR A 394 -27.37 27.60 0.65
C THR A 394 -28.79 28.15 0.52
N SER A 395 -29.58 28.12 1.59
CA SER A 395 -31.02 28.42 1.59
C SER A 395 -31.80 27.58 0.57
N MET A 396 -31.35 26.35 0.31
CA MET A 396 -31.95 25.43 -0.66
C MET A 396 -32.17 24.07 -0.03
N LYS A 397 -33.35 23.48 -0.26
CA LYS A 397 -33.68 22.16 0.24
C LYS A 397 -33.04 21.07 -0.62
N ILE A 398 -32.38 20.10 0.03
CA ILE A 398 -31.75 18.94 -0.61
C ILE A 398 -32.80 17.85 -0.79
N VAL A 399 -32.95 17.36 -2.01
CA VAL A 399 -33.90 16.29 -2.36
C VAL A 399 -33.21 14.96 -2.63
N ARG A 400 -31.93 14.98 -2.99
CA ARG A 400 -31.16 13.77 -3.26
C ARG A 400 -29.68 13.96 -2.92
N ILE A 401 -29.08 12.87 -2.48
CA ILE A 401 -27.69 12.78 -2.07
C ILE A 401 -27.07 11.57 -2.73
N ASN A 402 -25.87 11.72 -3.27
CA ASN A 402 -25.10 10.62 -3.80
C ASN A 402 -23.69 10.67 -3.19
N LEU A 403 -23.28 9.60 -2.52
CA LEU A 403 -21.94 9.47 -1.95
C LEU A 403 -20.95 9.14 -3.08
N LEU A 404 -20.05 10.08 -3.39
CA LEU A 404 -19.09 9.93 -4.49
C LEU A 404 -17.79 9.29 -4.08
N ALA A 405 -17.37 9.46 -2.84
CA ALA A 405 -16.18 8.82 -2.30
C ALA A 405 -16.47 8.36 -0.88
N ARG A 406 -16.11 7.12 -0.58
CA ARG A 406 -16.16 6.54 0.76
C ARG A 406 -14.76 6.10 1.13
N ASN A 407 -14.22 6.63 2.21
CA ASN A 407 -12.85 6.34 2.63
C ASN A 407 -12.75 5.00 3.39
N ASP A 408 -13.38 3.95 2.87
CA ASP A 408 -13.34 2.62 3.49
C ASP A 408 -11.96 1.95 3.32
N ASN A 409 -11.15 2.42 2.36
CA ASN A 409 -9.90 1.78 1.96
C ASN A 409 -8.64 2.21 2.74
N LEU A 410 -8.71 3.28 3.54
CA LEU A 410 -7.58 3.72 4.39
C LEU A 410 -7.70 3.27 5.85
N VAL A 411 -8.78 2.56 6.16
CA VAL A 411 -8.93 1.83 7.40
C VAL A 411 -8.95 0.37 7.03
N SER A 412 -7.75 -0.25 7.01
CA SER A 412 -7.60 -1.71 7.21
C SER A 412 -8.66 -2.18 8.20
N SER A 413 -9.24 -3.36 7.99
CA SER A 413 -10.24 -4.04 8.83
C SER A 413 -9.74 -4.28 10.27
N SER A 414 -9.31 -3.22 10.95
CA SER A 414 -8.57 -3.22 12.20
C SER A 414 -8.79 -1.93 13.01
N VAL A 415 -9.71 -1.04 12.61
CA VAL A 415 -10.18 0.09 13.45
C VAL A 415 -11.67 -0.06 13.74
N ARG A 416 -12.01 0.18 15.02
CA ARG A 416 -13.16 -0.35 15.76
C ARG A 416 -14.56 -0.03 15.17
N PRO A 417 -15.57 -0.89 15.40
CA PRO A 417 -16.98 -0.63 15.04
C PRO A 417 -17.62 0.59 15.73
N ILE A 418 -17.20 0.94 16.95
CA ILE A 418 -17.77 2.08 17.72
C ILE A 418 -17.19 3.44 17.25
N LEU A 419 -16.08 3.43 16.50
CA LEU A 419 -15.50 4.62 15.85
C LEU A 419 -15.90 4.76 14.38
N ARG A 420 -16.55 3.74 13.77
CA ARG A 420 -17.16 3.86 12.43
C ARG A 420 -18.23 4.95 12.36
N SER A 421 -18.85 5.30 13.49
CA SER A 421 -19.83 6.38 13.56
C SER A 421 -19.20 7.76 13.77
N ARG A 422 -17.89 7.88 14.05
CA ARG A 422 -17.29 9.16 14.48
C ARG A 422 -16.02 9.61 13.79
N LEU A 423 -15.32 8.83 12.94
CA LEU A 423 -14.08 9.31 12.33
C LEU A 423 -13.82 8.96 10.87
N THR A 424 -13.54 10.05 10.13
CA THR A 424 -12.71 10.17 8.91
C THR A 424 -13.29 9.76 7.58
N LEU A 425 -14.51 10.27 7.37
CA LEU A 425 -15.12 10.41 6.07
C LEU A 425 -14.37 11.48 5.24
N ARG A 426 -13.63 11.06 4.20
CA ARG A 426 -13.60 11.87 2.96
C ARG A 426 -15.02 11.85 2.41
N GLN A 427 -15.93 12.64 2.98
CA GLN A 427 -17.26 12.79 2.41
C GLN A 427 -17.14 13.78 1.27
N VAL A 428 -17.01 13.23 0.06
CA VAL A 428 -17.35 13.94 -1.16
C VAL A 428 -18.75 13.49 -1.52
N VAL A 429 -19.69 14.40 -1.39
CA VAL A 429 -21.12 14.11 -1.54
C VAL A 429 -21.68 14.99 -2.64
N LYS A 430 -22.36 14.40 -3.60
CA LYS A 430 -23.15 15.12 -4.59
C LYS A 430 -24.54 15.36 -4.01
N VAL A 431 -24.93 16.62 -3.91
CA VAL A 431 -26.25 17.03 -3.47
C VAL A 431 -27.05 17.57 -4.65
N GLU A 432 -28.32 17.26 -4.69
CA GLU A 432 -29.29 17.80 -5.64
C GLU A 432 -30.40 18.49 -4.87
N TYR A 433 -30.69 19.73 -5.24
CA TYR A 433 -31.68 20.57 -4.58
C TYR A 433 -33.04 20.48 -5.27
N GLU A 434 -34.10 20.91 -4.59
CA GLU A 434 -35.45 20.98 -5.16
C GLU A 434 -35.54 21.83 -6.43
N SER A 435 -34.59 22.77 -6.61
CA SER A 435 -34.46 23.59 -7.80
C SER A 435 -33.90 22.85 -9.03
N GLY A 436 -33.48 21.59 -8.87
CA GLY A 436 -32.73 20.81 -9.86
C GLY A 436 -31.25 21.16 -9.96
N ARG A 437 -30.77 22.16 -9.18
CA ARG A 437 -29.34 22.47 -9.09
C ARG A 437 -28.60 21.31 -8.43
N ARG A 438 -27.35 21.09 -8.82
CA ARG A 438 -26.47 20.07 -8.24
C ARG A 438 -25.15 20.70 -7.80
N ASP A 439 -24.70 20.37 -6.61
CA ASP A 439 -23.43 20.82 -6.03
C ASP A 439 -22.68 19.63 -5.42
N ILE A 440 -21.37 19.79 -5.20
CA ILE A 440 -20.49 18.88 -4.48
C ILE A 440 -20.20 19.47 -3.11
N VAL A 441 -20.43 18.69 -2.06
CA VAL A 441 -20.10 19.04 -0.67
C VAL A 441 -18.85 18.26 -0.27
N ARG A 442 -17.83 18.96 0.21
CA ARG A 442 -16.53 18.37 0.60
C ARG A 442 -16.10 18.78 2.00
N SER A 443 -15.52 17.82 2.73
CA SER A 443 -14.97 17.96 4.09
C SER A 443 -13.46 17.61 4.15
N PRO A 444 -12.67 18.12 5.14
CA PRO A 444 -11.27 17.72 5.33
C PRO A 444 -11.04 16.23 5.54
N LEU A 445 -9.80 15.81 5.24
CA LEU A 445 -9.39 14.42 5.09
C LEU A 445 -9.33 13.61 6.39
N ARG A 446 -8.94 14.23 7.51
CA ARG A 446 -8.64 13.51 8.76
C ARG A 446 -9.03 14.33 9.97
N TYR A 447 -9.59 13.62 10.93
CA TYR A 447 -9.98 14.08 12.24
C TYR A 447 -9.21 13.26 13.27
N GLU A 448 -8.79 13.88 14.36
CA GLU A 448 -8.27 13.22 15.55
C GLU A 448 -9.39 12.49 16.29
N GLU A 449 -9.04 11.66 17.28
CA GLU A 449 -10.01 10.79 17.98
C GLU A 449 -11.20 11.52 18.61
N ASP A 450 -11.01 12.80 18.94
CA ASP A 450 -12.02 13.69 19.52
C ASP A 450 -12.95 14.34 18.48
N GLY A 451 -12.78 14.03 17.19
CA GLY A 451 -13.55 14.61 16.09
C GLY A 451 -13.05 15.98 15.64
N THR A 452 -11.90 16.46 16.13
CA THR A 452 -11.28 17.69 15.63
C THR A 452 -10.47 17.43 14.36
N PRO A 453 -10.55 18.29 13.32
CA PRO A 453 -9.76 18.07 12.11
C PRO A 453 -8.28 18.23 12.43
N ARG A 454 -7.43 17.34 11.89
CA ARG A 454 -5.98 17.50 12.02
C ARG A 454 -5.56 18.84 11.44
N ALA A 455 -4.75 19.60 12.17
CA ALA A 455 -4.37 20.95 11.79
C ALA A 455 -3.82 21.04 10.35
N ASN A 456 -2.95 20.11 9.95
CA ASN A 456 -2.39 20.04 8.60
C ASN A 456 -3.41 19.70 7.51
N CYS A 457 -4.41 18.85 7.81
CA CYS A 457 -5.47 18.49 6.87
C CYS A 457 -6.46 19.63 6.69
N LEU A 458 -6.76 20.35 7.78
CA LEU A 458 -7.58 21.55 7.74
C LEU A 458 -6.90 22.67 6.96
N GLU A 459 -5.61 22.89 7.20
CA GLU A 459 -4.83 23.87 6.46
C GLU A 459 -4.80 23.56 4.96
N ARG A 460 -4.53 22.30 4.59
CA ARG A 460 -4.58 21.86 3.18
C ARG A 460 -5.96 22.08 2.57
N PHE A 461 -7.03 21.73 3.29
CA PHE A 461 -8.40 21.95 2.85
C PHE A 461 -8.68 23.43 2.54
N TRP A 462 -8.22 24.35 3.41
CA TRP A 462 -8.39 25.78 3.18
C TRP A 462 -7.56 26.33 2.03
N ARG A 463 -6.34 25.80 1.84
CA ARG A 463 -5.53 26.14 0.67
C ARG A 463 -6.25 25.73 -0.62
N GLU A 464 -6.80 24.52 -0.66
CA GLU A 464 -7.56 24.04 -1.81
C GLU A 464 -8.85 24.86 -2.07
N ASP A 465 -9.60 25.22 -1.02
CA ASP A 465 -10.78 26.11 -1.14
C ASP A 465 -10.40 27.48 -1.72
N GLY A 466 -9.33 28.10 -1.20
CA GLY A 466 -8.82 29.36 -1.71
C GLY A 466 -8.33 29.27 -3.15
N LEU A 467 -7.66 28.17 -3.51
CA LEU A 467 -7.22 27.90 -4.88
C LEU A 467 -8.39 27.71 -5.84
N LEU A 468 -9.53 27.16 -5.41
CA LEU A 468 -10.71 27.05 -6.28
C LEU A 468 -11.40 28.40 -6.49
N ARG A 469 -11.35 29.30 -5.50
CA ARG A 469 -11.89 30.66 -5.61
C ARG A 469 -11.06 31.54 -6.54
N TRP A 470 -9.74 31.36 -6.56
CA TRP A 470 -8.82 32.24 -7.28
C TRP A 470 -9.02 32.28 -8.82
N PRO A 471 -9.12 31.15 -9.56
CA PRO A 471 -9.38 31.18 -11.00
C PRO A 471 -10.77 31.72 -11.34
N GLY A 472 -11.73 31.53 -10.42
CA GLY A 472 -13.06 32.13 -10.54
C GLY A 472 -13.04 33.66 -10.60
N ILE A 473 -12.02 34.30 -10.01
CA ILE A 473 -11.79 35.75 -10.07
C ILE A 473 -11.14 36.15 -11.39
N GLN A 474 -10.24 35.31 -11.93
CA GLN A 474 -9.53 35.58 -13.19
C GLN A 474 -10.43 35.39 -14.42
N GLY A 475 -11.53 34.63 -14.31
CA GLY A 475 -12.57 34.52 -15.33
C GLY A 475 -12.19 33.78 -16.62
N THR A 476 -10.96 33.27 -16.71
CA THR A 476 -10.41 32.63 -17.91
C THR A 476 -10.63 31.12 -17.96
N LEU A 477 -10.91 30.49 -16.81
CA LEU A 477 -10.92 29.03 -16.68
C LEU A 477 -12.25 28.52 -16.14
N SER A 478 -12.78 27.46 -16.77
CA SER A 478 -13.96 26.74 -16.32
C SER A 478 -13.61 25.83 -15.13
N VAL A 479 -13.42 26.42 -13.95
CA VAL A 479 -13.25 25.69 -12.69
C VAL A 479 -14.56 25.66 -11.90
N PRO A 480 -14.77 24.64 -11.04
CA PRO A 480 -15.90 24.63 -10.11
C PRO A 480 -15.88 25.85 -9.19
N LYS A 481 -16.99 26.58 -9.09
CA LYS A 481 -17.11 27.72 -8.18
C LYS A 481 -17.42 27.26 -6.76
N VAL A 482 -16.62 27.70 -5.78
CA VAL A 482 -16.98 27.57 -4.37
C VAL A 482 -18.15 28.52 -4.08
N ARG A 483 -19.33 27.95 -3.83
CA ARG A 483 -20.56 28.72 -3.57
C ARG A 483 -20.59 29.26 -2.15
N CYS A 484 -20.28 28.40 -1.18
CA CYS A 484 -20.16 28.79 0.20
C CYS A 484 -19.19 27.87 0.94
N THR A 485 -18.66 28.41 2.03
CA THR A 485 -17.74 27.72 2.94
C THR A 485 -18.28 27.89 4.35
N ILE A 486 -18.39 26.78 5.08
CA ILE A 486 -18.99 26.75 6.40
C ILE A 486 -17.87 26.63 7.44
N ASN A 487 -17.50 27.76 8.05
CA ASN A 487 -16.39 27.87 9.01
C ASN A 487 -16.88 27.94 10.46
N ARG A 488 -17.71 27.00 10.92
CA ARG A 488 -18.13 27.00 12.33
C ARG A 488 -17.25 26.03 13.12
N PRO A 489 -16.21 26.50 13.82
CA PRO A 489 -15.52 25.70 14.82
C PRO A 489 -16.41 25.61 16.06
N GLY A 490 -17.11 24.50 16.20
CA GLY A 490 -17.92 24.14 17.35
C GLY A 490 -17.78 22.64 17.60
N PRO A 491 -17.98 22.16 18.84
CA PRO A 491 -18.01 20.73 19.11
C PRO A 491 -19.06 20.05 18.21
N GLY A 492 -18.61 19.14 17.34
CA GLY A 492 -19.49 18.42 16.40
C GLY A 492 -19.85 19.16 15.10
N THR A 493 -19.29 20.35 14.85
CA THR A 493 -19.43 21.02 13.55
C THR A 493 -18.14 20.92 12.77
N TYR A 494 -18.23 20.32 11.58
CA TYR A 494 -17.10 20.15 10.70
C TYR A 494 -17.06 21.26 9.65
N PRO A 495 -15.87 21.67 9.18
CA PRO A 495 -15.76 22.61 8.09
C PRO A 495 -16.07 21.91 6.76
N TYR A 496 -16.83 22.58 5.90
CA TYR A 496 -17.13 22.09 4.55
C TYR A 496 -17.17 23.20 3.53
N SER A 497 -17.00 22.81 2.27
CA SER A 497 -17.17 23.68 1.12
C SER A 497 -18.24 23.09 0.21
N VAL A 498 -19.16 23.96 -0.22
CA VAL A 498 -20.18 23.65 -1.24
C VAL A 498 -19.67 24.20 -2.56
N ILE A 499 -19.39 23.30 -3.48
CA ILE A 499 -18.70 23.55 -4.74
C ILE A 499 -19.66 23.24 -5.88
N GLU A 500 -19.71 24.08 -6.90
CA GLU A 500 -20.52 23.84 -8.09
C GLU A 500 -20.18 22.49 -8.75
N MET A 501 -21.20 21.68 -9.06
CA MET A 501 -20.98 20.48 -9.86
C MET A 501 -20.92 20.87 -11.34
N LEU A 502 -19.76 20.68 -11.96
CA LEU A 502 -19.60 20.88 -13.40
C LEU A 502 -20.27 19.75 -14.20
N PRO A 503 -20.78 20.05 -15.42
CA PRO A 503 -21.25 19.01 -16.32
C PRO A 503 -20.07 18.19 -16.87
N GLY A 504 -20.35 16.97 -17.31
CA GLY A 504 -19.37 16.07 -17.91
C GLY A 504 -19.33 14.70 -17.24
N THR A 505 -18.53 13.83 -17.81
CA THR A 505 -18.22 12.48 -17.32
C THR A 505 -16.77 12.44 -16.89
N ILE A 506 -16.47 11.67 -15.84
CA ILE A 506 -15.10 11.43 -15.40
C ILE A 506 -14.29 10.83 -16.56
N VAL A 507 -13.09 11.37 -16.80
CA VAL A 507 -12.22 10.93 -17.90
C VAL A 507 -11.92 9.45 -17.82
N LEU A 508 -11.67 8.90 -16.63
CA LEU A 508 -11.48 7.46 -16.45
C LEU A 508 -12.63 6.61 -17.03
N ASN A 509 -13.87 7.11 -16.99
CA ASN A 509 -15.03 6.38 -17.48
C ASN A 509 -15.26 6.55 -18.99
N ALA A 510 -14.78 7.65 -19.58
CA ALA A 510 -15.11 8.01 -20.95
C ALA A 510 -13.94 7.84 -21.93
N PHE A 511 -12.71 8.13 -21.50
CA PHE A 511 -11.56 8.34 -22.38
C PHE A 511 -11.19 7.13 -23.22
N GLY A 512 -11.22 5.92 -22.64
CA GLY A 512 -10.96 4.69 -23.38
C GLY A 512 -11.98 4.39 -24.48
N CYS A 513 -13.20 4.93 -24.36
CA CYS A 513 -14.26 4.82 -25.36
C CYS A 513 -14.25 5.95 -26.39
N MET A 514 -13.47 7.01 -26.17
CA MET A 514 -13.45 8.15 -27.07
C MET A 514 -12.78 7.82 -28.40
N PRO A 515 -13.27 8.36 -29.53
CA PRO A 515 -12.51 8.34 -30.77
C PRO A 515 -11.20 9.13 -30.58
N TYR A 516 -10.15 8.75 -31.29
CA TYR A 516 -8.83 9.37 -31.18
C TYR A 516 -8.87 10.91 -31.30
N THR A 517 -9.66 11.44 -32.25
CA THR A 517 -9.83 12.89 -32.43
C THR A 517 -10.48 13.60 -31.24
N ALA A 518 -11.32 12.92 -30.46
CA ALA A 518 -11.85 13.47 -29.20
C ALA A 518 -10.80 13.43 -28.09
N LYS A 519 -9.94 12.40 -28.05
CA LYS A 519 -8.78 12.35 -27.15
C LYS A 519 -7.82 13.51 -27.42
N GLU A 520 -7.49 13.77 -28.69
CA GLU A 520 -6.68 14.93 -29.09
C GLU A 520 -7.30 16.25 -28.62
N ARG A 521 -8.62 16.44 -28.80
CA ARG A 521 -9.31 17.64 -28.31
C ARG A 521 -9.23 17.80 -26.79
N ALA A 522 -9.38 16.71 -26.04
CA ALA A 522 -9.25 16.74 -24.59
C ALA A 522 -7.82 17.12 -24.17
N ILE A 523 -6.80 16.58 -24.84
CA ILE A 523 -5.40 16.91 -24.61
C ILE A 523 -5.09 18.38 -24.96
N CYS A 524 -5.59 18.89 -26.10
CA CYS A 524 -5.45 20.31 -26.45
C CYS A 524 -6.09 21.21 -25.39
N THR A 525 -7.31 20.88 -24.96
CA THR A 525 -8.02 21.66 -23.93
C THR A 525 -7.24 21.66 -22.63
N HIS A 526 -6.63 20.52 -22.27
CA HIS A 526 -5.79 20.40 -21.09
C HIS A 526 -4.50 21.24 -21.21
N ALA A 527 -3.81 21.18 -22.35
CA ALA A 527 -2.63 21.99 -22.63
C ALA A 527 -2.93 23.49 -22.57
N GLU A 528 -4.04 23.94 -23.18
CA GLU A 528 -4.50 25.32 -23.09
C GLU A 528 -4.75 25.75 -21.65
N PHE A 529 -5.38 24.88 -20.85
CA PHE A 529 -5.66 25.15 -19.45
C PHE A 529 -4.36 25.31 -18.64
N ALA A 530 -3.41 24.38 -18.83
CA ALA A 530 -2.13 24.38 -18.16
C ALA A 530 -1.30 25.64 -18.47
N VAL A 531 -1.32 26.09 -19.74
CA VAL A 531 -0.61 27.29 -20.19
C VAL A 531 -1.29 28.60 -19.76
N LYS A 532 -2.64 28.64 -19.74
CA LYS A 532 -3.42 29.85 -19.39
C LYS A 532 -3.45 30.16 -17.89
N LEU A 533 -3.03 29.22 -17.03
CA LEU A 533 -2.88 29.47 -15.60
C LEU A 533 -1.69 30.40 -15.34
N ASP A 534 -1.97 31.70 -15.27
CA ASP A 534 -0.99 32.70 -14.87
C ASP A 534 -0.81 32.68 -13.34
N VAL A 535 0.03 31.76 -12.86
CA VAL A 535 0.41 31.68 -11.45
C VAL A 535 1.59 32.59 -11.10
N PRO A 536 1.66 33.08 -9.85
CA PRO A 536 2.85 33.75 -9.34
C PRO A 536 4.10 32.88 -9.56
N GLN A 537 5.11 33.45 -10.21
CA GLN A 537 6.32 32.76 -10.67
C GLN A 537 7.36 32.61 -9.55
N HIS A 538 6.99 31.94 -8.47
CA HIS A 538 7.86 31.66 -7.33
C HIS A 538 7.75 30.19 -6.90
N ILE A 539 8.89 29.56 -6.60
CA ILE A 539 8.94 28.16 -6.17
C ILE A 539 8.51 28.12 -4.70
N GLY A 540 7.42 27.43 -4.40
CA GLY A 540 6.94 27.32 -3.03
C GLY A 540 5.53 26.75 -2.90
N SER A 541 5.10 26.58 -1.66
CA SER A 541 3.72 26.18 -1.36
C SER A 541 2.80 27.38 -1.44
N LEU A 542 1.70 27.27 -2.17
CA LEU A 542 0.68 28.31 -2.19
C LEU A 542 -0.03 28.38 -0.84
N ARG A 543 -0.03 29.59 -0.27
CA ARG A 543 -0.86 29.99 0.84
C ARG A 543 -1.96 30.90 0.30
N CYS A 544 -3.18 30.38 0.28
CA CYS A 544 -4.35 31.18 0.00
C CYS A 544 -5.01 31.55 1.34
N LEU A 545 -5.05 32.84 1.68
CA LEU A 545 -6.00 33.33 2.67
C LEU A 545 -7.33 33.59 1.95
N ALA A 546 -8.46 33.37 2.63
CA ALA A 546 -9.79 33.29 2.02
C ALA A 546 -10.17 34.47 1.10
N ASP A 547 -9.57 35.65 1.30
CA ASP A 547 -9.89 36.89 0.59
C ASP A 547 -8.67 37.59 -0.06
N SER A 548 -7.49 36.95 -0.09
CA SER A 548 -6.27 37.57 -0.66
C SER A 548 -5.83 36.89 -1.95
N ALA A 549 -5.01 37.60 -2.74
CA ALA A 549 -4.24 36.95 -3.79
C ALA A 549 -3.43 35.77 -3.20
N PRO A 550 -3.28 34.66 -3.93
CA PRO A 550 -2.42 33.57 -3.49
C PRO A 550 -0.99 34.10 -3.23
N GLU A 551 -0.49 33.84 -2.03
CA GLU A 551 0.90 34.09 -1.67
C GLU A 551 1.67 32.79 -1.86
N VAL A 552 2.74 32.80 -2.64
CA VAL A 552 3.66 31.66 -2.66
C VAL A 552 4.57 31.79 -1.44
N ILE A 553 4.52 30.82 -0.52
CA ILE A 553 5.52 30.69 0.54
C ILE A 553 6.69 29.88 -0.02
N PRO A 554 7.90 30.45 -0.14
CA PRO A 554 9.07 29.72 -0.59
C PRO A 554 9.34 28.52 0.32
N GLN A 555 9.44 27.32 -0.27
CA GLN A 555 9.72 26.09 0.48
C GLN A 555 11.23 25.96 0.68
N GLN A 556 11.78 26.72 1.62
CA GLN A 556 13.22 26.91 1.86
C GLN A 556 13.98 27.45 0.64
N THR A 557 14.77 28.50 0.86
CA THR A 557 15.65 29.08 -0.16
C THR A 557 16.73 28.08 -0.53
N ILE A 558 16.54 27.34 -1.62
CA ILE A 558 17.64 26.60 -2.26
C ILE A 558 18.47 27.64 -3.05
N ASP A 559 19.17 28.53 -2.36
CA ASP A 559 19.90 29.66 -2.96
C ASP A 559 20.97 29.19 -3.96
N ALA A 560 21.62 28.06 -3.68
CA ALA A 560 22.56 27.42 -4.60
C ALA A 560 21.89 26.96 -5.91
N TYR A 561 20.62 26.54 -5.85
CA TYR A 561 19.85 26.07 -7.01
C TYR A 561 19.34 27.23 -7.88
N ASN A 562 18.93 28.32 -7.24
CA ASN A 562 18.61 29.59 -7.89
C ASN A 562 19.85 30.29 -8.49
N ALA A 563 21.06 29.76 -8.31
CA ALA A 563 22.24 30.26 -9.02
C ALA A 563 22.55 29.43 -10.29
N ALA A 564 22.18 28.15 -10.32
CA ALA A 564 22.61 27.19 -11.36
C ALA A 564 21.58 26.94 -12.49
N SER A 565 20.28 27.09 -12.21
CA SER A 565 19.21 26.84 -13.20
C SER A 565 19.03 28.01 -14.17
N ARG A 566 18.65 27.75 -15.43
CA ARG A 566 18.28 28.85 -16.35
C ARG A 566 16.98 29.52 -15.84
N PRO A 567 16.81 30.85 -16.00
CA PRO A 567 15.60 31.54 -15.53
C PRO A 567 14.29 30.91 -16.01
N GLU A 568 14.28 30.37 -17.23
CA GLU A 568 13.15 29.70 -17.87
C GLU A 568 12.75 28.42 -17.10
N HIS A 569 13.72 27.71 -16.49
CA HIS A 569 13.47 26.51 -15.66
C HIS A 569 12.91 26.83 -14.27
N ARG A 570 12.95 28.09 -13.86
CA ARG A 570 12.42 28.56 -12.57
C ARG A 570 10.97 29.00 -12.69
N ARG A 571 10.40 28.94 -13.90
CA ARG A 571 8.99 29.20 -14.13
C ARG A 571 8.19 28.17 -13.35
N CYS A 572 7.38 28.65 -12.43
CA CYS A 572 6.60 27.80 -11.55
C CYS A 572 5.36 27.37 -12.29
N VAL A 573 5.25 26.05 -12.45
CA VAL A 573 4.06 25.44 -13.00
C VAL A 573 3.17 25.07 -11.83
N LEU A 574 1.97 25.64 -11.78
CA LEU A 574 0.95 25.17 -10.86
C LEU A 574 0.53 23.78 -11.28
N SER A 575 1.01 22.78 -10.55
CA SER A 575 0.48 21.43 -10.65
C SER A 575 -0.61 21.24 -9.60
N HIS A 576 -1.69 20.57 -9.99
CA HIS A 576 -2.60 20.01 -9.01
C HIS A 576 -2.00 18.68 -8.54
N ASP A 577 -1.58 18.61 -7.28
CA ASP A 577 -0.89 17.45 -6.66
C ASP A 577 -1.68 16.12 -6.70
N ASP A 578 -2.91 16.15 -7.17
CA ASP A 578 -3.79 14.98 -7.31
C ASP A 578 -4.50 14.98 -8.68
N LEU A 579 -3.86 15.47 -9.76
CA LEU A 579 -4.48 15.45 -11.09
C LEU A 579 -4.43 14.06 -11.74
N ASN A 580 -5.30 13.18 -11.27
CA ASN A 580 -5.51 11.88 -11.91
C ASN A 580 -6.77 11.89 -12.81
N PRO A 581 -6.95 10.90 -13.70
CA PRO A 581 -8.13 10.80 -14.58
C PRO A 581 -9.49 10.76 -13.87
N MET A 582 -9.54 10.53 -12.56
CA MET A 582 -10.79 10.58 -11.77
C MET A 582 -11.21 12.02 -11.45
N ASN A 583 -10.28 12.96 -11.47
CA ASN A 583 -10.51 14.36 -11.12
C ASN A 583 -10.75 15.25 -12.36
N VAL A 584 -10.73 14.68 -13.57
CA VAL A 584 -10.98 15.42 -14.81
C VAL A 584 -12.34 15.07 -15.41
N LEU A 585 -13.08 16.09 -15.83
CA LEU A 585 -14.37 15.95 -16.49
C LEU A 585 -14.26 16.28 -17.98
N VAL A 586 -14.87 15.44 -18.80
CA VAL A 586 -14.98 15.61 -20.24
C VAL A 586 -16.44 15.51 -20.68
N ASP A 587 -16.82 16.33 -21.64
CA ASP A 587 -18.08 16.24 -22.36
C ASP A 587 -18.01 15.16 -23.46
N GLU A 588 -19.16 14.93 -24.10
CA GLU A 588 -19.29 13.91 -25.16
C GLU A 588 -18.43 14.21 -26.40
N ALA A 589 -18.06 15.47 -26.64
CA ALA A 589 -17.19 15.86 -27.74
C ALA A 589 -15.69 15.76 -27.38
N GLY A 590 -15.35 15.47 -26.14
CA GLY A 590 -13.97 15.57 -25.62
C GLY A 590 -13.54 17.00 -25.34
N GLY A 591 -14.47 17.98 -25.41
CA GLY A 591 -14.28 19.27 -24.75
C GLY A 591 -14.52 19.08 -23.26
N GLY A 592 -13.89 19.85 -22.37
CA GLY A 592 -14.08 19.57 -20.95
C GLY A 592 -13.55 20.64 -20.03
N ALA A 593 -14.16 20.72 -18.86
CA ALA A 593 -13.62 21.48 -17.75
C ALA A 593 -12.53 20.64 -17.10
N ILE A 594 -11.29 20.97 -17.42
CA ILE A 594 -10.12 20.20 -17.00
C ILE A 594 -9.45 20.96 -15.86
N PRO A 595 -9.34 20.41 -14.65
CA PRO A 595 -8.39 20.93 -13.68
C PRO A 595 -6.95 20.72 -14.21
N ALA A 596 -6.05 21.67 -13.97
CA ALA A 596 -4.66 21.65 -14.45
C ALA A 596 -3.80 20.62 -13.75
N GLY A 597 -2.76 20.16 -14.43
CA GLY A 597 -1.71 19.28 -13.90
C GLY A 597 -0.81 18.85 -15.05
N GLU A 598 0.41 18.42 -14.74
CA GLU A 598 1.49 18.33 -15.74
C GLU A 598 1.68 16.96 -16.39
N LYS A 599 1.05 15.90 -15.87
CA LYS A 599 1.43 14.49 -16.17
C LYS A 599 0.34 13.68 -16.87
N TRP A 600 -0.55 14.35 -17.61
CA TRP A 600 -1.82 13.78 -18.03
C TRP A 600 -1.76 12.48 -18.86
N PRO A 601 -0.84 12.29 -19.83
CA PRO A 601 -0.80 11.04 -20.58
C PRO A 601 -0.03 9.92 -19.84
N GLU A 602 1.01 10.26 -19.06
CA GLU A 602 1.79 9.28 -18.28
C GLU A 602 1.02 8.71 -17.07
N GLU A 603 0.07 9.49 -16.54
CA GLU A 603 -0.81 9.11 -15.42
C GLU A 603 -2.15 8.50 -15.86
N MET A 604 -2.36 8.24 -17.16
CA MET A 604 -3.53 7.52 -17.68
C MET A 604 -3.49 6.01 -17.39
N VAL A 605 -2.47 5.55 -16.68
CA VAL A 605 -2.40 4.18 -16.22
C VAL A 605 -3.11 4.08 -14.87
N SER A 606 -4.19 3.30 -14.85
CA SER A 606 -4.91 2.96 -13.62
C SER A 606 -3.94 2.34 -12.60
N PRO A 607 -4.28 2.40 -11.30
CA PRO A 607 -3.48 1.76 -10.25
C PRO A 607 -3.40 0.24 -10.37
N GLU A 608 -4.08 -0.36 -11.36
CA GLU A 608 -4.05 -1.78 -11.72
C GLU A 608 -3.23 -2.07 -13.00
N GLY A 609 -2.49 -1.07 -13.51
CA GLY A 609 -1.63 -1.24 -14.67
C GLY A 609 -2.40 -1.27 -15.99
N PHE A 610 -3.63 -0.72 -15.98
CA PHE A 610 -4.44 -0.56 -17.18
C PHE A 610 -4.29 0.84 -17.75
N SER A 611 -3.90 0.99 -19.01
CA SER A 611 -3.91 2.29 -19.70
C SER A 611 -5.33 2.64 -20.17
N LEU A 612 -5.69 3.93 -20.18
CA LEU A 612 -6.90 4.44 -20.82
C LEU A 612 -6.78 4.56 -22.34
N THR A 613 -5.60 4.24 -22.89
CA THR A 613 -5.29 4.30 -24.31
C THR A 613 -4.63 3.02 -24.78
N SER A 614 -4.72 2.72 -26.07
CA SER A 614 -3.85 1.68 -26.63
C SER A 614 -2.39 2.15 -26.59
N PRO A 615 -1.40 1.24 -26.60
CA PRO A 615 0.01 1.62 -26.66
C PRO A 615 0.35 2.53 -27.85
N GLU A 616 -0.32 2.33 -29.00
CA GLU A 616 -0.15 3.16 -30.20
C GLU A 616 -0.74 4.57 -30.02
N ASP A 617 -1.93 4.65 -29.41
CA ASP A 617 -2.57 5.92 -29.07
C ASP A 617 -1.72 6.69 -28.05
N GLU A 618 -1.20 6.01 -27.03
CA GLU A 618 -0.46 6.63 -25.91
C GLU A 618 0.77 7.41 -26.38
N ALA A 619 1.63 6.78 -27.19
CA ALA A 619 2.81 7.44 -27.75
C ALA A 619 2.43 8.64 -28.63
N SER A 620 1.41 8.47 -29.48
CA SER A 620 0.95 9.52 -30.39
C SER A 620 0.33 10.71 -29.65
N LEU A 621 -0.42 10.44 -28.58
CA LEU A 621 -1.05 11.44 -27.73
C LEU A 621 -0.05 12.18 -26.84
N LEU A 622 1.02 11.51 -26.40
CA LEU A 622 2.16 12.13 -25.72
C LEU A 622 2.89 13.13 -26.61
N GLU A 623 3.24 12.73 -27.83
CA GLU A 623 3.85 13.61 -28.83
C GLU A 623 2.93 14.79 -29.16
N PHE A 624 1.63 14.51 -29.32
CA PHE A 624 0.62 15.52 -29.57
C PHE A 624 0.48 16.53 -28.41
N TYR A 625 0.49 16.07 -27.16
CA TYR A 625 0.47 16.95 -25.98
C TYR A 625 1.71 17.84 -25.94
N ALA A 626 2.90 17.27 -26.11
CA ALA A 626 4.15 18.02 -26.12
C ALA A 626 4.13 19.09 -27.23
N TYR A 627 3.67 18.74 -28.43
CA TYR A 627 3.48 19.69 -29.52
C TYR A 627 2.46 20.79 -29.18
N ALA A 628 1.31 20.42 -28.61
CA ALA A 628 0.25 21.37 -28.24
C ALA A 628 0.76 22.39 -27.21
N VAL A 629 1.39 21.94 -26.12
CA VAL A 629 1.98 22.83 -25.09
C VAL A 629 3.04 23.73 -25.70
N LYS A 630 3.97 23.17 -26.51
CA LYS A 630 5.01 23.94 -27.18
C LYS A 630 4.45 25.02 -28.10
N SER A 631 3.40 24.69 -28.85
CA SER A 631 2.73 25.63 -29.77
C SER A 631 2.00 26.77 -29.05
N LEU A 632 1.54 26.52 -27.83
CA LEU A 632 0.84 27.49 -27.00
C LEU A 632 1.82 28.42 -26.26
N ASN A 633 2.91 27.85 -25.71
CA ASN A 633 3.92 28.61 -25.00
C ASN A 633 5.23 27.79 -24.93
N GLU A 634 6.19 28.12 -25.81
CA GLU A 634 7.47 27.40 -25.91
C GLU A 634 8.27 27.46 -24.61
N GLU A 635 8.31 28.61 -23.94
CA GLU A 635 9.00 28.76 -22.65
C GLU A 635 8.36 27.89 -21.56
N TYR A 636 7.02 27.80 -21.51
CA TYR A 636 6.33 26.91 -20.59
C TYR A 636 6.61 25.45 -20.91
N TRP A 637 6.67 25.08 -22.20
CA TRP A 637 7.07 23.75 -22.63
C TRP A 637 8.50 23.42 -22.21
N GLU A 638 9.46 24.34 -22.35
CA GLU A 638 10.83 24.16 -21.88
C GLU A 638 10.85 23.97 -20.35
N ALA A 639 10.10 24.78 -19.59
CA ALA A 639 9.96 24.61 -18.15
C ALA A 639 9.31 23.25 -17.78
N LEU A 640 8.30 22.82 -18.54
CA LEU A 640 7.61 21.55 -18.34
C LEU A 640 8.53 20.37 -18.65
N VAL A 641 9.20 20.35 -19.80
CA VAL A 641 9.99 19.21 -20.28
C VAL A 641 11.39 19.19 -19.66
N GLU A 642 12.12 20.31 -19.72
CA GLU A 642 13.47 20.39 -19.18
C GLU A 642 13.45 20.49 -17.64
N GLY A 643 12.42 21.13 -17.07
CA GLY A 643 12.21 21.18 -15.62
C GLY A 643 11.59 19.92 -15.03
N ALA A 644 11.25 18.89 -15.82
CA ALA A 644 10.70 17.63 -15.29
C ALA A 644 11.65 16.96 -14.29
N LEU A 645 12.94 16.90 -14.63
CA LEU A 645 13.99 16.37 -13.74
C LEU A 645 14.10 17.16 -12.44
N LEU A 646 13.92 18.49 -12.51
CA LEU A 646 13.89 19.34 -11.34
C LEU A 646 12.70 19.00 -10.44
N ARG A 647 11.50 18.92 -11.00
CA ARG A 647 10.29 18.64 -10.21
C ARG A 647 10.37 17.26 -9.58
N SER A 648 10.90 16.26 -10.29
CA SER A 648 11.21 14.95 -9.69
C SER A 648 12.18 15.04 -8.51
N ALA A 649 13.20 15.92 -8.59
CA ALA A 649 14.11 16.15 -7.48
C ALA A 649 13.45 16.85 -6.28
N VAL A 650 12.56 17.83 -6.51
CA VAL A 650 11.81 18.52 -5.45
C VAL A 650 10.78 17.59 -4.80
N GLU A 651 10.06 16.80 -5.58
CA GLU A 651 9.13 15.77 -5.10
C GLU A 651 9.87 14.73 -4.25
N TRP A 652 11.05 14.30 -4.71
CA TRP A 652 11.95 13.43 -3.96
C TRP A 652 12.34 14.06 -2.62
N LEU A 653 12.75 15.33 -2.59
CA LEU A 653 13.09 16.04 -1.35
C LEU A 653 11.91 16.16 -0.38
N GLY A 654 10.71 16.42 -0.88
CA GLY A 654 9.50 16.48 -0.06
C GLY A 654 9.13 15.14 0.59
N SER A 655 9.61 14.03 0.03
CA SER A 655 9.40 12.68 0.58
C SER A 655 10.39 12.29 1.68
N LEU A 656 11.54 12.97 1.77
CA LEU A 656 12.58 12.72 2.77
C LEU A 656 12.17 13.32 4.13
N HIS A 657 12.38 12.57 5.22
CA HIS A 657 11.89 12.91 6.56
C HIS A 657 12.75 13.95 7.32
N GLY A 658 13.44 14.85 6.61
CA GLY A 658 14.09 16.03 7.19
C GLY A 658 15.39 15.79 7.96
N ASP A 659 16.20 14.79 7.60
CA ASP A 659 17.55 14.64 8.17
C ASP A 659 18.57 15.50 7.40
N GLU A 660 19.46 16.20 8.10
CA GLU A 660 20.43 17.15 7.50
C GLU A 660 21.38 16.49 6.48
N SER A 661 21.56 15.16 6.58
CA SER A 661 22.42 14.39 5.66
C SER A 661 21.86 14.34 4.22
N ASP A 662 20.55 14.47 4.08
CA ASP A 662 19.84 14.36 2.80
C ASP A 662 20.04 15.62 1.94
N CYS A 663 20.15 16.79 2.57
CA CYS A 663 20.43 18.07 1.89
C CYS A 663 21.84 18.10 1.28
N ALA A 664 22.84 17.54 1.98
CA ALA A 664 24.22 17.47 1.48
C ALA A 664 24.40 16.42 0.36
N ALA A 665 23.52 15.41 0.29
CA ALA A 665 23.46 14.46 -0.81
C ALA A 665 22.81 15.09 -2.05
N LEU A 666 21.79 15.92 -1.86
CA LEU A 666 21.17 16.72 -2.93
C LEU A 666 22.15 17.73 -3.52
N GLU A 667 22.88 18.49 -2.70
CA GLU A 667 23.82 19.50 -3.20
C GLU A 667 24.87 18.86 -4.12
N ARG A 668 25.39 17.69 -3.75
CA ARG A 668 26.28 16.89 -4.61
C ARG A 668 25.58 16.39 -5.88
N TRP A 669 24.37 15.84 -5.78
CA TRP A 669 23.63 15.37 -6.96
C TRP A 669 23.30 16.49 -7.95
N ALA A 670 22.86 17.65 -7.46
CA ALA A 670 22.49 18.79 -8.29
C ALA A 670 23.70 19.36 -9.05
N VAL A 671 24.84 19.49 -8.36
CA VAL A 671 26.10 19.96 -8.95
C VAL A 671 26.67 18.93 -9.94
N ASP A 672 26.62 17.64 -9.62
CA ASP A 672 27.30 16.61 -10.41
C ASP A 672 26.48 16.11 -11.63
N ARG A 673 25.14 16.17 -11.58
CA ARG A 673 24.26 15.50 -12.57
C ARG A 673 23.28 16.41 -13.30
N ALA A 674 22.68 17.38 -12.61
CA ALA A 674 21.63 18.21 -13.20
C ALA A 674 22.20 19.43 -13.94
N PHE A 675 23.33 19.99 -13.47
CA PHE A 675 23.97 21.16 -14.07
C PHE A 675 25.50 20.97 -14.17
N PRO A 676 25.99 20.03 -15.00
CA PRO A 676 27.44 19.93 -15.21
C PRO A 676 27.96 21.29 -15.71
N ALA A 677 28.99 21.81 -15.05
CA ALA A 677 29.60 23.09 -15.41
C ALA A 677 29.97 23.08 -16.90
N ALA A 678 29.50 24.10 -17.63
CA ALA A 678 29.72 24.27 -19.07
C ALA A 678 31.19 24.47 -19.42
#